data_AF-A0AAE0R2H7-F1
#
_entry.id   AF-A0AAE0R2H7-F1
#
_cell.length_a   1.000
_cell.length_b   1.000
_cell.length_c   1.000
_cell.angle_alpha   90.00
_cell.angle_beta   90.00
_cell.angle_gamma   90.00
#
_symmetry.space_group_name_H-M   'P 1'
#
loop_
_entity.id
_entity.type
_entity.pdbx_description
1 polymer ?
#
loop_
_entity_poly.entity_id
_entity_poly.type
_entity_poly.pdbx_seq_one_letter_code
_entity_poly.pdbx_strand_id
1 'polypeptide(L)'
;MARQWHFILALFFFPAVLSLDFGGSRVSRNTHFHVDVVRKIRSAVDFPDHHIIKKRSADDGGDTCNGLQGYKNKLANSTHSTKFNDLSGSVSLAWIGDGTGVVLALTTFQVPIFLLKFGQSKLYRSEDYGKTFEDITSLINNTFISTEFGIAIGPENSGKVILTGDMSDDSGSRIFLSTDFGERFSQSDLSFNPRIQIIYNPQNSNVLVTISVKNELWISEDFAATWRKIYENACVVKWGEDNTLFFSTNLNGSCYDRGTLILVKSVNYGKTFKTVAEKVYSFGIGGRFLFASVMTGTGMMRMIHVSTDQGEEWNMAQLPPVGHEQFYSILAANDEMVFMHVDEPGDTGFGTIYVSDDKGMVYSKSLERHLYTSTGGDNDFTNVTSLRGVFMTSVLAEDNSVQTVVTFDQGGEWVPLKKPENSKCDSTAKDKNKCSLHIHASYSMSMKLNVPMLPLTEPNALGLIIAHGSVGDAISVLTPDVYVSDDGGYTWLRALEGPHHYAILDSGGLLVAVEHNTKEAISKLKFSTDEGQCWHEYNFTKEPIYFTGLASEPGAHSMNVSIWGYRDYLLSQYWVSVTIDFKELLTRDCTDNDYVSWLAHSDDISDPNDGCMLGYKERFLRLKKDSVCRNGRDYIVTKQPTPCPCTLDDFLCDFGYYRKENSSECLEQAELKGHDLEYCIHGKKEHLQTNGYRKIPGDKCEGGVNPERKEIDMSKKCVSDLLDPQLQTQEAEKPNHSALIIVVVIAVLLISCIAGVVFVKKYVCGGRFLVHRYSVLQHNAEANGIEGVDEPLDTNVVENSKISFHEDSDEVRTFWNNSSESAPAETRSSPSPLMPGASLLLFLFLLSSTTQPRAYSSLE
;
A
#
# COMPACT_ATOMS: atom_id res chain seq x y z
N MET A 1 -49.73 -21.73 21.24
CA MET A 1 -51.01 -21.64 22.00
C MET A 1 -50.66 -20.99 23.34
N ALA A 2 -51.30 -19.95 23.91
CA ALA A 2 -52.27 -18.93 23.46
C ALA A 2 -52.27 -17.79 24.56
N ARG A 3 -52.98 -16.63 24.51
CA ARG A 3 -53.98 -16.07 23.59
C ARG A 3 -54.07 -14.50 23.71
N GLN A 4 -54.50 -13.85 22.61
CA GLN A 4 -55.28 -12.58 22.40
C GLN A 4 -55.75 -11.70 23.61
N TRP A 5 -56.04 -10.38 23.53
CA TRP A 5 -56.09 -9.36 22.43
C TRP A 5 -56.15 -7.87 22.93
N HIS A 6 -56.35 -6.89 22.02
CA HIS A 6 -56.28 -5.41 22.18
C HIS A 6 -57.50 -4.65 22.74
N PHE A 7 -57.27 -3.41 23.21
CA PHE A 7 -58.01 -2.13 22.94
C PHE A 7 -57.00 -0.94 23.14
N ILE A 8 -56.98 0.28 22.54
CA ILE A 8 -57.90 1.13 21.71
C ILE A 8 -58.85 2.03 22.56
N LEU A 9 -59.02 3.36 22.40
CA LEU A 9 -58.56 4.38 21.40
C LEU A 9 -58.00 5.69 22.10
N ALA A 10 -58.37 6.90 21.65
CA ALA A 10 -57.85 8.25 22.03
C ALA A 10 -58.85 9.38 21.65
N LEU A 11 -58.64 10.66 22.05
CA LEU A 11 -58.86 11.89 21.21
C LEU A 11 -58.62 13.27 21.92
N PHE A 12 -57.68 14.06 21.38
CA PHE A 12 -57.58 15.55 21.19
C PHE A 12 -58.20 16.62 22.13
N PHE A 13 -57.46 17.72 22.39
CA PHE A 13 -57.68 19.06 21.77
C PHE A 13 -56.53 20.09 22.02
N PHE A 14 -56.38 21.08 21.12
CA PHE A 14 -55.55 22.33 21.22
C PHE A 14 -56.35 23.47 21.93
N PRO A 15 -55.86 24.72 22.22
CA PRO A 15 -54.70 25.44 21.63
C PRO A 15 -53.83 26.39 22.52
N ALA A 16 -52.66 26.75 21.98
CA ALA A 16 -51.99 28.07 21.86
C ALA A 16 -52.18 29.27 22.87
N VAL A 17 -51.00 29.84 23.27
CA VAL A 17 -50.56 31.27 23.07
C VAL A 17 -50.63 32.37 24.19
N LEU A 18 -49.44 32.99 24.40
CA LEU A 18 -49.06 34.37 24.83
C LEU A 18 -49.02 34.88 26.30
N SER A 19 -48.09 35.84 26.49
CA SER A 19 -47.95 36.89 27.55
C SER A 19 -47.13 36.53 28.81
N LEU A 20 -46.29 37.42 29.40
CA LEU A 20 -45.80 38.75 28.98
C LEU A 20 -44.51 39.13 29.76
N ASP A 21 -43.75 40.14 29.28
CA ASP A 21 -42.54 40.70 29.89
C ASP A 21 -42.78 41.52 31.18
N PHE A 22 -41.69 41.70 31.96
CA PHE A 22 -41.46 42.94 32.72
C PHE A 22 -39.96 43.29 32.78
N GLY A 23 -39.59 44.49 32.32
CA GLY A 23 -38.21 45.00 32.34
C GLY A 23 -37.97 46.08 33.39
N GLY A 24 -36.69 46.34 33.71
CA GLY A 24 -36.28 47.45 34.59
C GLY A 24 -34.76 47.61 34.69
N SER A 25 -34.22 48.78 34.33
CA SER A 25 -32.78 48.97 34.11
C SER A 25 -32.20 50.25 34.75
N ARG A 26 -30.99 50.15 35.34
CA ARG A 26 -30.03 51.25 35.62
C ARG A 26 -28.59 50.70 35.45
N VAL A 27 -27.58 51.32 34.79
CA VAL A 27 -27.14 52.73 34.58
C VAL A 27 -26.42 53.30 35.82
N SER A 28 -25.16 53.79 35.81
CA SER A 28 -24.13 53.95 34.73
C SER A 28 -22.76 54.50 35.26
N ARG A 29 -21.60 54.08 34.69
CA ARG A 29 -20.30 54.82 34.45
C ARG A 29 -19.54 55.47 35.65
N ASN A 30 -18.23 55.85 35.64
CA ASN A 30 -17.11 55.80 34.65
C ASN A 30 -15.70 55.98 35.32
N THR A 31 -14.61 55.71 34.57
CA THR A 31 -13.23 56.34 34.63
C THR A 31 -12.29 56.11 35.85
N HIS A 32 -10.93 56.16 35.79
CA HIS A 32 -9.95 56.60 34.76
C HIS A 32 -8.51 55.96 34.86
N PHE A 33 -7.86 55.72 33.70
CA PHE A 33 -6.42 55.88 33.30
C PHE A 33 -5.17 55.02 33.72
N HIS A 34 -4.45 54.53 32.67
CA HIS A 34 -2.98 54.39 32.41
C HIS A 34 -2.04 53.55 33.35
N VAL A 35 -0.89 52.96 32.95
CA VAL A 35 0.01 53.06 31.75
C VAL A 35 0.37 51.66 31.17
N ASP A 36 0.93 51.61 29.96
CA ASP A 36 1.32 50.47 29.10
C ASP A 36 2.49 49.56 29.56
N VAL A 37 2.59 48.34 28.98
CA VAL A 37 3.71 47.87 28.11
C VAL A 37 3.47 46.46 27.52
N VAL A 38 3.72 46.33 26.20
CA VAL A 38 4.11 45.14 25.36
C VAL A 38 4.06 43.74 26.04
N ARG A 39 3.33 42.73 25.52
CA ARG A 39 3.59 42.03 24.23
C ARG A 39 2.36 41.24 23.75
N LYS A 40 2.20 41.02 22.44
CA LYS A 40 1.09 40.24 21.85
C LYS A 40 1.60 39.35 20.72
N ILE A 41 1.40 38.04 20.83
CA ILE A 41 1.57 37.08 19.73
C ILE A 41 0.18 36.82 19.15
N ARG A 42 0.09 36.78 17.82
CA ARG A 42 -1.06 36.27 17.07
C ARG A 42 -0.58 35.06 16.28
N SER A 43 -1.31 33.95 16.34
CA SER A 43 -1.33 33.01 15.23
C SER A 43 -2.04 33.69 14.04
N ALA A 44 -1.48 33.51 12.85
CA ALA A 44 -2.12 33.85 11.60
C ALA A 44 -1.80 32.71 10.63
N VAL A 45 -2.84 32.00 10.20
CA VAL A 45 -2.83 31.12 9.04
C VAL A 45 -3.91 31.69 8.15
N ASP A 46 -3.51 32.69 7.36
CA ASP A 46 -4.36 33.24 6.30
C ASP A 46 -4.14 32.35 5.07
N PHE A 47 -5.20 31.65 4.64
CA PHE A 47 -5.19 30.87 3.42
C PHE A 47 -5.26 31.82 2.21
N PRO A 48 -4.55 31.56 1.09
CA PRO A 48 -4.71 32.33 -0.14
C PRO A 48 -6.16 32.32 -0.66
N ASP A 49 -6.58 33.41 -1.31
CA ASP A 49 -7.93 33.51 -1.88
C ASP A 49 -8.16 32.44 -2.96
N HIS A 50 -9.12 31.53 -2.73
CA HIS A 50 -9.48 30.49 -3.69
C HIS A 50 -9.95 31.08 -5.02
N HIS A 51 -9.29 30.71 -6.11
CA HIS A 51 -9.80 30.92 -7.46
C HIS A 51 -11.14 30.15 -7.62
N ILE A 52 -12.20 30.88 -8.00
CA ILE A 52 -13.55 30.31 -8.11
C ILE A 52 -13.68 29.59 -9.46
N ILE A 53 -13.33 28.30 -9.47
CA ILE A 53 -13.53 27.39 -10.62
C ILE A 53 -14.99 27.47 -11.09
N LYS A 54 -15.21 28.07 -12.27
CA LYS A 54 -16.55 28.27 -12.83
C LYS A 54 -17.00 27.05 -13.60
N LYS A 55 -17.62 26.13 -12.86
CA LYS A 55 -18.49 25.03 -13.31
C LYS A 55 -19.08 25.29 -14.71
N ARG A 56 -18.66 24.51 -15.72
CA ARG A 56 -19.54 24.20 -16.86
C ARG A 56 -20.78 23.53 -16.28
N SER A 57 -21.96 23.93 -16.74
CA SER A 57 -23.22 23.47 -16.16
C SER A 57 -23.31 21.94 -16.14
N ALA A 58 -23.29 21.37 -14.94
CA ALA A 58 -24.22 20.27 -14.67
C ALA A 58 -25.61 20.84 -14.99
N ASP A 59 -26.27 20.27 -15.99
CA ASP A 59 -27.64 20.64 -16.33
C ASP A 59 -28.54 20.26 -15.15
N ASP A 60 -29.57 21.06 -14.86
CA ASP A 60 -30.41 20.88 -13.66
C ASP A 60 -31.49 19.80 -13.91
N GLY A 61 -30.99 18.62 -14.29
CA GLY A 61 -31.69 17.57 -15.04
C GLY A 61 -32.61 16.68 -14.22
N GLY A 62 -33.48 17.26 -13.39
CA GLY A 62 -34.39 16.50 -12.52
C GLY A 62 -35.30 15.48 -13.23
N ASP A 63 -35.50 15.60 -14.56
CA ASP A 63 -36.28 14.70 -15.40
C ASP A 63 -35.43 13.85 -16.39
N THR A 64 -34.10 14.04 -16.50
CA THR A 64 -33.30 13.47 -17.60
C THR A 64 -32.99 11.97 -17.46
N CYS A 65 -32.94 11.44 -16.24
CA CYS A 65 -32.65 10.02 -15.95
C CYS A 65 -33.71 9.00 -16.46
N ASN A 66 -34.63 9.39 -17.35
CA ASN A 66 -35.70 8.55 -17.90
C ASN A 66 -35.38 7.94 -19.28
N GLY A 67 -34.16 8.13 -19.81
CA GLY A 67 -33.82 7.80 -21.20
C GLY A 67 -33.89 6.32 -21.59
N LEU A 68 -33.49 5.40 -20.71
CA LEU A 68 -33.39 3.97 -21.04
C LEU A 68 -34.72 3.22 -20.81
N GLN A 69 -35.47 3.03 -21.89
CA GLN A 69 -36.69 2.21 -21.89
C GLN A 69 -36.43 0.76 -22.33
N GLY A 70 -37.22 -0.19 -21.80
CA GLY A 70 -37.19 -1.60 -22.23
C GLY A 70 -35.99 -2.43 -21.77
N TYR A 71 -34.98 -1.83 -21.11
CA TYR A 71 -33.74 -2.48 -20.70
C TYR A 71 -33.93 -3.82 -19.96
N LYS A 72 -34.98 -3.92 -19.12
CA LYS A 72 -35.30 -5.15 -18.35
C LYS A 72 -35.53 -6.37 -19.25
N ASN A 73 -36.11 -6.19 -20.45
CA ASN A 73 -36.36 -7.29 -21.38
C ASN A 73 -35.10 -7.63 -22.21
N LYS A 74 -34.30 -6.62 -22.57
CA LYS A 74 -32.99 -6.79 -23.23
C LYS A 74 -32.06 -7.63 -22.34
N LEU A 75 -31.81 -7.16 -21.11
CA LEU A 75 -30.92 -7.82 -20.15
C LEU A 75 -31.43 -9.21 -19.70
N ALA A 76 -32.76 -9.43 -19.63
CA ALA A 76 -33.31 -10.74 -19.31
C ALA A 76 -33.05 -11.82 -20.38
N ASN A 77 -32.77 -11.44 -21.63
CA ASN A 77 -32.35 -12.36 -22.68
C ASN A 77 -30.83 -12.59 -22.71
N SER A 78 -30.05 -11.68 -22.11
CA SER A 78 -28.57 -11.71 -22.07
C SER A 78 -28.00 -11.95 -20.67
N THR A 79 -28.82 -12.50 -19.76
CA THR A 79 -28.42 -12.92 -18.41
C THR A 79 -28.33 -14.43 -18.35
N HIS A 80 -27.13 -14.94 -18.07
CA HIS A 80 -26.76 -16.34 -18.05
C HIS A 80 -26.42 -16.75 -16.62
N SER A 81 -26.88 -17.91 -16.14
CA SER A 81 -26.58 -18.37 -14.78
C SER A 81 -26.06 -19.79 -14.76
N THR A 82 -24.87 -19.96 -14.18
CA THR A 82 -24.21 -21.25 -13.98
C THR A 82 -24.17 -21.59 -12.50
N LYS A 83 -24.50 -22.84 -12.17
CA LYS A 83 -24.48 -23.39 -10.80
C LYS A 83 -23.35 -24.41 -10.67
N PHE A 84 -22.48 -24.24 -9.68
CA PHE A 84 -21.37 -25.14 -9.42
C PHE A 84 -21.77 -26.09 -8.28
N ASN A 85 -21.98 -27.36 -8.60
CA ASN A 85 -22.37 -28.39 -7.63
C ASN A 85 -21.12 -28.87 -6.88
N ASP A 86 -20.67 -28.08 -5.91
CA ASP A 86 -19.46 -28.34 -5.14
C ASP A 86 -19.57 -27.86 -3.69
N LEU A 87 -18.77 -28.48 -2.80
CA LEU A 87 -18.75 -28.23 -1.36
C LEU A 87 -17.58 -27.31 -0.91
N SER A 88 -16.76 -26.83 -1.84
CA SER A 88 -15.61 -25.98 -1.57
C SER A 88 -15.99 -24.65 -0.93
N GLY A 89 -15.27 -24.25 0.12
CA GLY A 89 -15.44 -22.96 0.78
C GLY A 89 -14.79 -21.78 0.04
N SER A 90 -13.93 -22.06 -0.95
CA SER A 90 -13.18 -21.06 -1.71
C SER A 90 -13.30 -21.27 -3.22
N VAL A 91 -13.17 -20.16 -3.96
CA VAL A 91 -13.07 -20.10 -5.42
C VAL A 91 -11.92 -19.15 -5.78
N SER A 92 -11.03 -19.57 -6.67
CA SER A 92 -10.02 -18.73 -7.31
C SER A 92 -10.38 -18.57 -8.78
N LEU A 93 -10.43 -17.33 -9.27
CA LEU A 93 -10.75 -17.00 -10.66
C LEU A 93 -9.52 -16.47 -11.38
N ALA A 94 -9.32 -16.88 -12.63
CA ALA A 94 -8.27 -16.35 -13.50
C ALA A 94 -8.78 -16.20 -14.94
N TRP A 95 -8.62 -15.00 -15.51
CA TRP A 95 -8.78 -14.77 -16.95
C TRP A 95 -7.52 -15.23 -17.68
N ILE A 96 -7.66 -15.80 -18.88
CA ILE A 96 -6.52 -16.23 -19.70
C ILE A 96 -6.48 -15.45 -21.01
N GLY A 97 -5.61 -14.44 -21.06
CA GLY A 97 -5.52 -13.52 -22.19
C GLY A 97 -6.66 -12.52 -22.26
N ASP A 98 -6.42 -11.48 -23.04
CA ASP A 98 -7.29 -10.35 -23.32
C ASP A 98 -8.06 -10.59 -24.64
N GLY A 99 -9.40 -10.49 -24.58
CA GLY A 99 -10.31 -10.69 -25.72
C GLY A 99 -10.66 -12.14 -26.01
N THR A 100 -10.21 -13.08 -25.18
CA THR A 100 -10.45 -14.52 -25.35
C THR A 100 -11.80 -14.97 -24.80
N GLY A 101 -12.34 -14.24 -23.83
CA GLY A 101 -13.49 -14.67 -23.03
C GLY A 101 -13.20 -15.84 -22.08
N VAL A 102 -11.94 -16.29 -21.98
CA VAL A 102 -11.59 -17.51 -21.25
C VAL A 102 -11.37 -17.23 -19.76
N VAL A 103 -12.10 -17.98 -18.93
CA VAL A 103 -12.01 -17.91 -17.46
C VAL A 103 -11.84 -19.31 -16.88
N LEU A 104 -10.82 -19.51 -16.04
CA LEU A 104 -10.74 -20.65 -15.12
C LEU A 104 -11.32 -20.29 -13.77
N ALA A 105 -12.10 -21.21 -13.20
CA ALA A 105 -12.53 -21.19 -11.81
C ALA A 105 -12.01 -22.46 -11.12
N LEU A 106 -11.04 -22.31 -10.22
CA LEU A 106 -10.51 -23.37 -9.37
C LEU A 106 -11.25 -23.32 -8.03
N THR A 107 -11.88 -24.41 -7.62
CA THR A 107 -12.46 -24.56 -6.28
C THR A 107 -11.68 -25.61 -5.49
N THR A 108 -11.52 -25.38 -4.19
CA THR A 108 -10.72 -26.25 -3.32
C THR A 108 -11.41 -26.53 -1.99
N PHE A 109 -11.39 -27.79 -1.58
CA PHE A 109 -11.94 -28.27 -0.32
C PHE A 109 -10.91 -29.15 0.38
N GLN A 110 -10.69 -28.94 1.68
CA GLN A 110 -9.78 -29.76 2.48
C GLN A 110 -10.47 -30.13 3.79
N VAL A 111 -10.57 -31.44 4.08
CA VAL A 111 -11.08 -31.93 5.36
C VAL A 111 -9.91 -32.16 6.32
N PRO A 112 -9.86 -31.49 7.49
CA PRO A 112 -8.88 -31.80 8.54
C PRO A 112 -9.30 -33.09 9.27
N ILE A 113 -8.97 -34.24 8.68
CA ILE A 113 -9.07 -35.55 9.35
C ILE A 113 -7.75 -35.83 10.08
N PHE A 114 -7.85 -36.41 11.27
CA PHE A 114 -6.70 -36.69 12.15
C PHE A 114 -5.58 -37.42 11.39
N LEU A 115 -4.41 -36.78 11.29
CA LEU A 115 -3.20 -37.25 10.58
C LEU A 115 -3.32 -37.47 9.05
N LEU A 116 -4.42 -37.09 8.39
CA LEU A 116 -4.58 -37.23 6.92
C LEU A 116 -5.26 -36.00 6.29
N LYS A 117 -4.50 -35.25 5.46
CA LYS A 117 -5.05 -34.20 4.59
C LYS A 117 -5.84 -34.86 3.44
N PHE A 118 -7.17 -34.89 3.55
CA PHE A 118 -8.03 -35.21 2.40
C PHE A 118 -8.43 -33.91 1.69
N GLY A 119 -7.67 -33.56 0.65
CA GLY A 119 -7.98 -32.46 -0.26
C GLY A 119 -8.73 -32.94 -1.50
N GLN A 120 -9.63 -32.11 -2.01
CA GLN A 120 -10.20 -32.20 -3.35
C GLN A 120 -10.16 -30.82 -4.01
N SER A 121 -9.89 -30.80 -5.31
CA SER A 121 -9.99 -29.60 -6.14
C SER A 121 -10.89 -29.88 -7.32
N LYS A 122 -11.64 -28.88 -7.78
CA LYS A 122 -12.30 -28.90 -9.09
C LYS A 122 -11.83 -27.72 -9.92
N LEU A 123 -11.68 -27.96 -11.21
CA LEU A 123 -11.29 -26.94 -12.18
C LEU A 123 -12.41 -26.82 -13.20
N TYR A 124 -12.99 -25.63 -13.30
CA TYR A 124 -14.00 -25.30 -14.30
C TYR A 124 -13.43 -24.30 -15.32
N ARG A 125 -13.88 -24.38 -16.57
CA ARG A 125 -13.45 -23.51 -17.66
C ARG A 125 -14.64 -22.92 -18.43
N SER A 126 -14.57 -21.63 -18.71
CA SER A 126 -15.45 -20.90 -19.62
C SER A 126 -14.66 -20.40 -20.83
N GLU A 127 -15.32 -20.24 -21.97
CA GLU A 127 -14.82 -19.54 -23.17
C GLU A 127 -15.71 -18.34 -23.57
N ASP A 128 -16.72 -18.02 -22.74
CA ASP A 128 -17.83 -17.13 -23.10
C ASP A 128 -18.02 -15.99 -22.10
N TYR A 129 -16.93 -15.53 -21.47
CA TYR A 129 -16.90 -14.51 -20.42
C TYR A 129 -17.58 -14.95 -19.11
N GLY A 130 -17.64 -16.26 -18.84
CA GLY A 130 -18.24 -16.83 -17.64
C GLY A 130 -19.75 -17.02 -17.72
N LYS A 131 -20.36 -17.05 -18.92
CA LYS A 131 -21.80 -17.32 -19.08
C LYS A 131 -22.12 -18.80 -18.87
N THR A 132 -21.26 -19.67 -19.38
CA THR A 132 -21.25 -21.11 -19.14
C THR A 132 -19.88 -21.57 -18.65
N PHE A 133 -19.84 -22.67 -17.89
CA PHE A 133 -18.61 -23.33 -17.47
C PHE A 133 -18.72 -24.85 -17.65
N GLU A 134 -17.66 -25.48 -18.12
CA GLU A 134 -17.47 -26.93 -18.17
C GLU A 134 -16.58 -27.38 -17.00
N ASP A 135 -16.88 -28.56 -16.41
CA ASP A 135 -16.03 -29.20 -15.39
C ASP A 135 -14.90 -29.98 -16.08
N ILE A 136 -13.69 -29.41 -16.04
CA ILE A 136 -12.48 -29.96 -16.65
C ILE A 136 -11.54 -30.61 -15.62
N THR A 137 -12.03 -30.93 -14.43
CA THR A 137 -11.24 -31.51 -13.31
C THR A 137 -10.55 -32.84 -13.69
N SER A 138 -11.08 -33.55 -14.69
CA SER A 138 -10.46 -34.76 -15.25
C SER A 138 -9.12 -34.49 -15.94
N LEU A 139 -8.90 -33.29 -16.50
CA LEU A 139 -7.65 -32.92 -17.18
C LEU A 139 -6.46 -32.79 -16.21
N ILE A 140 -6.74 -32.51 -14.92
CA ILE A 140 -5.74 -32.51 -13.84
C ILE A 140 -5.73 -33.82 -13.03
N ASN A 141 -6.27 -34.91 -13.60
CA ASN A 141 -6.37 -36.23 -12.95
C ASN A 141 -7.05 -36.22 -11.58
N ASN A 142 -7.97 -35.27 -11.32
CA ASN A 142 -8.57 -35.00 -10.01
C ASN A 142 -7.56 -34.74 -8.87
N THR A 143 -6.36 -34.24 -9.21
CA THR A 143 -5.29 -33.92 -8.24
C THR A 143 -5.64 -32.68 -7.42
N PHE A 144 -5.27 -32.67 -6.14
CA PHE A 144 -5.38 -31.49 -5.30
C PHE A 144 -4.38 -30.42 -5.73
N ILE A 145 -4.86 -29.22 -6.04
CA ILE A 145 -4.05 -28.05 -6.42
C ILE A 145 -3.85 -27.19 -5.18
N SER A 146 -2.58 -26.85 -4.88
CA SER A 146 -2.24 -26.01 -3.73
C SER A 146 -2.62 -24.55 -4.00
N THR A 147 -3.51 -24.02 -3.17
CA THR A 147 -3.99 -22.64 -3.25
C THR A 147 -2.90 -21.60 -3.01
N GLU A 148 -1.81 -21.97 -2.33
CA GLU A 148 -0.68 -21.09 -2.03
C GLU A 148 0.05 -20.61 -3.30
N PHE A 149 0.05 -21.43 -4.36
CA PHE A 149 0.61 -21.06 -5.67
C PHE A 149 -0.42 -20.49 -6.65
N GLY A 150 -1.72 -20.52 -6.29
CA GLY A 150 -2.82 -20.02 -7.13
C GLY A 150 -2.87 -20.62 -8.54
N ILE A 151 -3.25 -19.79 -9.51
CA ILE A 151 -3.23 -20.11 -10.94
C ILE A 151 -2.17 -19.21 -11.60
N ALA A 152 -1.09 -19.79 -12.11
CA ALA A 152 0.01 -19.04 -12.72
C ALA A 152 -0.24 -18.85 -14.23
N ILE A 153 -0.83 -17.72 -14.59
CA ILE A 153 -1.14 -17.31 -15.97
C ILE A 153 0.10 -16.71 -16.65
N GLY A 154 0.34 -17.10 -17.91
CA GLY A 154 1.41 -16.54 -18.72
C GLY A 154 1.11 -15.12 -19.23
N PRO A 155 2.13 -14.31 -19.57
CA PRO A 155 1.94 -12.93 -20.00
C PRO A 155 1.15 -12.82 -21.31
N GLU A 156 0.46 -11.68 -21.48
CA GLU A 156 -0.31 -11.32 -22.67
C GLU A 156 -1.26 -12.45 -23.14
N ASN A 157 -1.39 -12.62 -24.47
CA ASN A 157 -2.19 -13.67 -25.10
C ASN A 157 -1.38 -14.96 -25.35
N SER A 158 -0.43 -15.28 -24.46
CA SER A 158 0.39 -16.50 -24.57
C SER A 158 -0.39 -17.81 -24.32
N GLY A 159 -1.60 -17.73 -23.78
CA GLY A 159 -2.50 -18.88 -23.55
C GLY A 159 -1.99 -19.90 -22.54
N LYS A 160 -0.98 -19.54 -21.75
CA LYS A 160 -0.31 -20.48 -20.83
C LYS A 160 -0.87 -20.45 -19.43
N VAL A 161 -0.95 -21.64 -18.84
CA VAL A 161 -1.38 -21.87 -17.47
C VAL A 161 -0.47 -22.90 -16.82
N ILE A 162 -0.02 -22.61 -15.60
CA ILE A 162 0.64 -23.56 -14.70
C ILE A 162 -0.23 -23.67 -13.44
N LEU A 163 -0.55 -24.90 -13.04
CA LEU A 163 -1.18 -25.24 -11.76
C LEU A 163 -0.24 -26.17 -10.98
N THR A 164 0.01 -25.88 -9.70
CA THR A 164 0.87 -26.71 -8.83
C THR A 164 0.03 -27.59 -7.91
N GLY A 165 0.20 -28.90 -8.00
CA GLY A 165 -0.46 -29.90 -7.16
C GLY A 165 0.49 -30.63 -6.22
N ASP A 166 -0.01 -30.94 -5.03
CA ASP A 166 0.74 -31.69 -4.02
C ASP A 166 0.91 -33.16 -4.47
N MET A 167 2.08 -33.73 -4.20
CA MET A 167 2.26 -35.19 -4.22
C MET A 167 2.22 -35.73 -2.79
N SER A 168 1.69 -36.94 -2.60
CA SER A 168 1.55 -37.59 -1.28
C SER A 168 2.87 -38.00 -0.62
N ASP A 169 3.94 -38.06 -1.43
CA ASP A 169 5.22 -38.65 -1.11
C ASP A 169 6.32 -37.59 -1.26
N ASP A 170 7.32 -37.62 -0.36
CA ASP A 170 8.41 -36.63 -0.17
C ASP A 170 9.46 -36.60 -1.32
N SER A 171 8.98 -36.70 -2.56
CA SER A 171 9.72 -37.00 -3.78
C SER A 171 9.82 -35.83 -4.76
N GLY A 172 8.92 -34.84 -4.64
CA GLY A 172 8.79 -33.71 -5.56
C GLY A 172 7.38 -33.13 -5.57
N SER A 173 7.17 -32.11 -6.39
CA SER A 173 5.84 -31.49 -6.60
C SER A 173 5.36 -31.73 -8.03
N ARG A 174 4.05 -31.76 -8.26
CA ARG A 174 3.45 -31.97 -9.58
C ARG A 174 2.99 -30.65 -10.16
N ILE A 175 3.17 -30.45 -11.46
CA ILE A 175 2.62 -29.29 -12.17
C ILE A 175 1.81 -29.73 -13.41
N PHE A 176 0.72 -29.02 -13.65
CA PHE A 176 -0.11 -29.16 -14.84
C PHE A 176 0.07 -27.95 -15.73
N LEU A 177 0.34 -28.21 -17.01
CA LEU A 177 0.83 -27.26 -18.00
C LEU A 177 -0.13 -27.22 -19.20
N SER A 178 -0.74 -26.05 -19.44
CA SER A 178 -1.49 -25.75 -20.67
C SER A 178 -0.76 -24.70 -21.51
N THR A 179 -0.90 -24.79 -22.83
CA THR A 179 -0.43 -23.82 -23.83
C THR A 179 -1.56 -23.34 -24.76
N ASP A 180 -2.80 -23.72 -24.43
CA ASP A 180 -4.00 -23.61 -25.25
C ASP A 180 -5.19 -23.09 -24.41
N PHE A 181 -4.92 -22.06 -23.60
CA PHE A 181 -5.93 -21.37 -22.79
C PHE A 181 -6.72 -22.31 -21.87
N GLY A 182 -6.06 -23.34 -21.33
CA GLY A 182 -6.67 -24.35 -20.46
C GLY A 182 -7.51 -25.41 -21.18
N GLU A 183 -7.51 -25.48 -22.52
CA GLU A 183 -8.22 -26.54 -23.27
C GLU A 183 -7.65 -27.93 -22.92
N ARG A 184 -6.32 -28.05 -22.80
CA ARG A 184 -5.65 -29.29 -22.40
C ARG A 184 -4.56 -29.03 -21.39
N PHE A 185 -4.40 -29.95 -20.45
CA PHE A 185 -3.29 -29.97 -19.50
C PHE A 185 -2.39 -31.19 -19.76
N SER A 186 -1.08 -30.94 -19.75
CA SER A 186 -0.04 -31.96 -19.67
C SER A 186 0.56 -31.97 -18.27
N GLN A 187 1.02 -33.13 -17.79
CA GLN A 187 1.57 -33.28 -16.45
C GLN A 187 3.10 -33.32 -16.51
N SER A 188 3.77 -32.59 -15.61
CA SER A 188 5.21 -32.69 -15.36
C SER A 188 5.45 -32.88 -13.86
N ASP A 189 6.32 -33.82 -13.50
CA ASP A 189 6.65 -34.12 -12.11
C ASP A 189 8.06 -33.53 -11.81
N LEU A 190 8.13 -32.58 -10.88
CA LEU A 190 9.36 -31.85 -10.55
C LEU A 190 10.26 -32.66 -9.62
N SER A 191 11.58 -32.65 -9.87
CA SER A 191 12.58 -33.23 -8.96
C SER A 191 12.88 -32.38 -7.71
N PHE A 192 12.03 -31.40 -7.42
CA PHE A 192 12.14 -30.46 -6.31
C PHE A 192 10.75 -29.93 -5.94
N ASN A 193 10.61 -29.38 -4.73
CA ASN A 193 9.41 -28.66 -4.32
C ASN A 193 9.65 -27.15 -4.46
N PRO A 194 8.81 -26.40 -5.20
CA PRO A 194 8.90 -24.95 -5.26
C PRO A 194 8.52 -24.33 -3.90
N ARG A 195 9.13 -23.19 -3.58
CA ARG A 195 8.80 -22.36 -2.41
C ARG A 195 7.98 -21.13 -2.79
N ILE A 196 8.06 -20.72 -4.06
CA ILE A 196 7.35 -19.58 -4.65
C ILE A 196 6.62 -20.03 -5.91
N GLN A 197 5.58 -19.29 -6.31
CA GLN A 197 4.92 -19.48 -7.60
C GLN A 197 5.96 -19.49 -8.74
N ILE A 198 5.72 -20.29 -9.78
CA ILE A 198 6.60 -20.32 -10.95
C ILE A 198 6.42 -19.03 -11.76
N ILE A 199 7.49 -18.24 -11.87
CA ILE A 199 7.46 -16.90 -12.45
C ILE A 199 7.84 -16.97 -13.94
N TYR A 200 6.93 -16.54 -14.81
CA TYR A 200 7.21 -16.36 -16.23
C TYR A 200 8.20 -15.21 -16.47
N ASN A 201 9.09 -15.38 -17.43
CA ASN A 201 9.80 -14.26 -18.04
C ASN A 201 8.78 -13.39 -18.82
N PRO A 202 8.70 -12.06 -18.58
CA PRO A 202 7.72 -11.20 -19.23
C PRO A 202 7.84 -11.15 -20.76
N GLN A 203 9.07 -11.15 -21.28
CA GLN A 203 9.35 -11.03 -22.72
C GLN A 203 9.29 -12.37 -23.47
N ASN A 204 9.34 -13.50 -22.77
CA ASN A 204 9.32 -14.84 -23.36
C ASN A 204 8.64 -15.86 -22.42
N SER A 205 7.33 -16.07 -22.62
CA SER A 205 6.50 -16.99 -21.85
C SER A 205 6.92 -18.48 -21.86
N ASN A 206 7.98 -18.87 -22.58
CA ASN A 206 8.57 -20.21 -22.49
C ASN A 206 9.60 -20.33 -21.35
N VAL A 207 10.18 -19.20 -20.92
CA VAL A 207 11.23 -19.19 -19.90
C VAL A 207 10.58 -18.97 -18.54
N LEU A 208 10.89 -19.87 -17.60
CA LEU A 208 10.28 -19.93 -16.28
C LEU A 208 11.37 -19.99 -15.20
N VAL A 209 11.15 -19.35 -14.06
CA VAL A 209 12.06 -19.41 -12.91
C VAL A 209 11.28 -19.66 -11.60
N THR A 210 11.89 -20.39 -10.67
CA THR A 210 11.38 -20.54 -9.30
C THR A 210 12.52 -20.86 -8.33
N ILE A 211 12.29 -20.64 -7.03
CA ILE A 211 13.18 -21.00 -5.94
C ILE A 211 12.60 -22.23 -5.23
N SER A 212 13.40 -23.28 -4.99
CA SER A 212 12.97 -24.48 -4.27
C SER A 212 12.90 -24.25 -2.75
N VAL A 213 12.23 -25.15 -2.02
CA VAL A 213 12.25 -25.16 -0.54
C VAL A 213 13.66 -25.33 0.06
N LYS A 214 14.66 -25.67 -0.75
CA LYS A 214 16.09 -25.75 -0.39
C LYS A 214 16.86 -24.48 -0.76
N ASN A 215 16.17 -23.39 -1.11
CA ASN A 215 16.73 -22.13 -1.62
C ASN A 215 17.60 -22.33 -2.89
N GLU A 216 17.27 -23.32 -3.71
CA GLU A 216 17.93 -23.53 -5.01
C GLU A 216 17.21 -22.76 -6.11
N LEU A 217 17.94 -22.10 -6.99
CA LEU A 217 17.36 -21.38 -8.13
C LEU A 217 17.25 -22.32 -9.34
N TRP A 218 16.02 -22.55 -9.81
CA TRP A 218 15.70 -23.44 -10.93
C TRP A 218 15.14 -22.65 -12.10
N ILE A 219 15.62 -22.94 -13.30
CA ILE A 219 15.14 -22.35 -14.56
C ILE A 219 14.67 -23.44 -15.53
N SER A 220 13.68 -23.11 -16.35
CA SER A 220 13.33 -23.83 -17.58
C SER A 220 13.41 -22.85 -18.75
N GLU A 221 13.93 -23.31 -19.88
CA GLU A 221 14.00 -22.55 -21.14
C GLU A 221 12.95 -23.07 -22.17
N ASP A 222 12.07 -23.98 -21.75
CA ASP A 222 11.23 -24.84 -22.60
C ASP A 222 9.81 -25.11 -22.03
N PHE A 223 9.26 -24.16 -21.26
CA PHE A 223 7.95 -24.24 -20.60
C PHE A 223 7.78 -25.50 -19.72
N ALA A 224 8.73 -25.68 -18.80
CA ALA A 224 8.76 -26.72 -17.76
C ALA A 224 8.87 -28.18 -18.28
N ALA A 225 9.24 -28.38 -19.54
CA ALA A 225 9.58 -29.70 -20.08
C ALA A 225 10.94 -30.21 -19.55
N THR A 226 11.91 -29.31 -19.34
CA THR A 226 13.15 -29.60 -18.60
C THR A 226 13.47 -28.47 -17.61
N TRP A 227 14.09 -28.84 -16.48
CA TRP A 227 14.49 -27.92 -15.44
C TRP A 227 15.98 -28.07 -15.11
N ARG A 228 16.67 -26.94 -14.96
CA ARG A 228 18.08 -26.85 -14.63
C ARG A 228 18.25 -26.01 -13.36
N LYS A 229 18.88 -26.58 -12.32
CA LYS A 229 19.40 -25.79 -11.21
C LYS A 229 20.53 -24.91 -11.73
N ILE A 230 20.43 -23.60 -11.51
CA ILE A 230 21.41 -22.62 -11.97
C ILE A 230 22.20 -21.98 -10.82
N TYR A 231 21.64 -21.96 -9.61
CA TYR A 231 22.29 -21.38 -8.44
C TYR A 231 21.82 -22.05 -7.13
N GLU A 232 22.60 -21.91 -6.06
CA GLU A 232 22.31 -22.43 -4.72
C GLU A 232 22.30 -21.29 -3.71
N ASN A 233 21.43 -21.36 -2.70
CA ASN A 233 21.22 -20.31 -1.69
C ASN A 233 20.66 -18.98 -2.23
N ALA A 234 19.80 -19.04 -3.26
CA ALA A 234 19.05 -17.89 -3.75
C ALA A 234 17.85 -17.59 -2.84
N CYS A 235 17.65 -16.31 -2.53
CA CYS A 235 16.71 -15.86 -1.49
C CYS A 235 15.48 -15.13 -2.07
N VAL A 236 15.69 -14.23 -3.03
CA VAL A 236 14.67 -13.52 -3.80
C VAL A 236 15.11 -13.50 -5.25
N VAL A 237 14.19 -13.64 -6.20
CA VAL A 237 14.45 -13.57 -7.65
C VAL A 237 13.42 -12.68 -8.34
N LYS A 238 13.87 -11.83 -9.27
CA LYS A 238 13.02 -10.99 -10.13
C LYS A 238 13.57 -10.99 -11.57
N TRP A 239 12.66 -10.93 -12.55
CA TRP A 239 13.02 -10.62 -13.94
C TRP A 239 13.16 -9.10 -14.09
N GLY A 240 14.11 -8.66 -14.90
CA GLY A 240 14.21 -7.30 -15.39
C GLY A 240 13.93 -7.21 -16.90
N GLU A 241 14.37 -6.12 -17.50
CA GLU A 241 14.38 -5.91 -18.96
C GLU A 241 15.35 -6.86 -19.68
N ASP A 242 15.24 -6.94 -21.00
CA ASP A 242 16.15 -7.71 -21.89
C ASP A 242 16.36 -9.19 -21.54
N ASN A 243 15.43 -9.81 -20.81
CA ASN A 243 15.55 -11.17 -20.24
C ASN A 243 16.61 -11.30 -19.14
N THR A 244 17.08 -10.21 -18.54
CA THR A 244 18.01 -10.24 -17.41
C THR A 244 17.32 -10.79 -16.16
N LEU A 245 17.98 -11.76 -15.51
CA LEU A 245 17.54 -12.34 -14.24
C LEU A 245 18.35 -11.75 -13.08
N PHE A 246 17.68 -11.17 -12.08
CA PHE A 246 18.29 -10.68 -10.85
C PHE A 246 17.90 -11.56 -9.65
N PHE A 247 18.85 -11.86 -8.76
CA PHE A 247 18.56 -12.55 -7.52
C PHE A 247 19.53 -12.20 -6.39
N SER A 248 19.05 -12.28 -5.15
CA SER A 248 19.86 -12.13 -3.94
C SER A 248 20.31 -13.50 -3.40
N THR A 249 21.50 -13.56 -2.81
CA THR A 249 22.10 -14.78 -2.24
C THR A 249 22.99 -14.46 -1.04
N ASN A 250 23.26 -15.46 -0.18
CA ASN A 250 24.25 -15.37 0.90
C ASN A 250 25.30 -16.49 0.78
N LEU A 251 26.58 -16.15 1.00
CA LEU A 251 27.68 -17.11 1.07
C LEU A 251 27.51 -18.13 2.21
N ASN A 252 26.84 -17.73 3.31
CA ASN A 252 26.55 -18.59 4.46
C ASN A 252 25.28 -19.44 4.30
N GLY A 253 24.54 -19.31 3.19
CA GLY A 253 23.28 -20.01 2.95
C GLY A 253 22.03 -19.45 3.64
N SER A 254 22.19 -18.57 4.64
CA SER A 254 21.07 -17.96 5.36
C SER A 254 20.46 -16.78 4.60
N CYS A 255 19.19 -16.88 4.23
CA CYS A 255 18.43 -15.76 3.69
C CYS A 255 17.92 -14.77 4.75
N TYR A 256 18.20 -15.02 6.03
CA TYR A 256 17.82 -14.15 7.15
C TYR A 256 18.90 -13.12 7.50
N ASP A 257 20.14 -13.32 7.04
CA ASP A 257 21.30 -12.43 7.30
C ASP A 257 21.23 -11.16 6.42
N ARG A 258 20.08 -10.49 6.37
CA ARG A 258 19.86 -9.28 5.57
C ARG A 258 20.90 -8.20 5.93
N GLY A 259 21.48 -7.59 4.91
CA GLY A 259 22.61 -6.67 5.03
C GLY A 259 23.97 -7.32 4.77
N THR A 260 24.02 -8.65 4.63
CA THR A 260 25.19 -9.40 4.15
C THR A 260 24.96 -10.05 2.77
N LEU A 261 23.78 -9.87 2.17
CA LEU A 261 23.44 -10.48 0.90
C LEU A 261 24.27 -9.91 -0.26
N ILE A 262 24.39 -10.69 -1.31
CA ILE A 262 25.00 -10.33 -2.58
C ILE A 262 23.89 -10.31 -3.63
N LEU A 263 23.81 -9.23 -4.41
CA LEU A 263 22.91 -9.13 -5.56
C LEU A 263 23.67 -9.56 -6.82
N VAL A 264 23.11 -10.54 -7.53
CA VAL A 264 23.70 -11.20 -8.69
C VAL A 264 22.76 -11.06 -9.89
N LYS A 265 23.31 -10.80 -11.08
CA LYS A 265 22.56 -10.85 -12.34
C LYS A 265 23.07 -11.93 -13.29
N SER A 266 22.18 -12.38 -14.18
CA SER A 266 22.51 -13.22 -15.33
C SER A 266 21.72 -12.78 -16.57
N VAL A 267 22.44 -12.47 -17.65
CA VAL A 267 21.88 -12.02 -18.94
C VAL A 267 21.72 -13.16 -19.96
N ASN A 268 21.89 -14.41 -19.53
CA ASN A 268 21.91 -15.59 -20.41
C ASN A 268 21.30 -16.85 -19.77
N TYR A 269 20.24 -16.65 -18.97
CA TYR A 269 19.48 -17.72 -18.31
C TYR A 269 20.37 -18.59 -17.39
N GLY A 270 21.22 -17.97 -16.58
CA GLY A 270 22.07 -18.69 -15.62
C GLY A 270 23.15 -19.55 -16.28
N LYS A 271 23.80 -19.04 -17.34
CA LYS A 271 25.00 -19.65 -17.94
C LYS A 271 26.28 -18.94 -17.49
N THR A 272 26.19 -17.64 -17.20
CA THR A 272 27.20 -16.86 -16.46
C THR A 272 26.51 -15.94 -15.45
N PHE A 273 27.21 -15.62 -14.36
CA PHE A 273 26.73 -14.75 -13.30
C PHE A 273 27.68 -13.58 -13.10
N LYS A 274 27.14 -12.40 -12.76
CA LYS A 274 27.90 -11.22 -12.32
C LYS A 274 27.32 -10.72 -11.00
N THR A 275 28.14 -10.63 -9.97
CA THR A 275 27.83 -9.82 -8.78
C THR A 275 27.73 -8.36 -9.19
N VAL A 276 26.62 -7.71 -8.85
CA VAL A 276 26.40 -6.28 -9.12
C VAL A 276 26.43 -5.44 -7.84
N ALA A 277 26.05 -5.99 -6.68
CA ALA A 277 26.18 -5.32 -5.38
C ALA A 277 26.45 -6.31 -4.24
N GLU A 278 27.08 -5.84 -3.17
CA GLU A 278 27.40 -6.57 -1.94
C GLU A 278 26.84 -5.83 -0.71
N LYS A 279 26.73 -6.50 0.44
CA LYS A 279 26.15 -5.97 1.70
C LYS A 279 24.70 -5.48 1.53
N VAL A 280 23.97 -6.19 0.67
CA VAL A 280 22.58 -5.89 0.32
C VAL A 280 21.64 -6.36 1.42
N TYR A 281 20.67 -5.53 1.74
CA TYR A 281 19.56 -5.80 2.66
C TYR A 281 18.35 -6.35 1.90
N SER A 282 17.95 -5.66 0.83
CA SER A 282 16.97 -6.09 -0.18
C SER A 282 17.20 -5.37 -1.51
N PHE A 283 16.49 -5.77 -2.56
CA PHE A 283 16.50 -5.10 -3.86
C PHE A 283 15.10 -5.05 -4.49
N GLY A 284 14.84 -4.01 -5.27
CA GLY A 284 13.57 -3.76 -5.98
C GLY A 284 13.82 -3.30 -7.41
N ILE A 285 12.80 -3.41 -8.26
CA ILE A 285 12.82 -2.95 -9.65
C ILE A 285 11.54 -2.15 -9.89
N GLY A 286 11.66 -0.90 -10.33
CA GLY A 286 10.53 -0.03 -10.62
C GLY A 286 10.80 0.81 -11.87
N GLY A 287 9.97 0.65 -12.92
CA GLY A 287 10.32 1.14 -14.25
C GLY A 287 11.71 0.61 -14.67
N ARG A 288 12.51 1.47 -15.31
CA ARG A 288 13.91 1.19 -15.65
C ARG A 288 14.92 1.27 -14.48
N PHE A 289 14.46 1.48 -13.25
CA PHE A 289 15.34 1.69 -12.09
C PHE A 289 15.52 0.41 -11.28
N LEU A 290 16.77 -0.03 -11.12
CA LEU A 290 17.17 -1.09 -10.20
C LEU A 290 17.63 -0.47 -8.88
N PHE A 291 16.96 -0.80 -7.78
CA PHE A 291 17.28 -0.31 -6.44
C PHE A 291 17.89 -1.40 -5.57
N ALA A 292 18.92 -1.06 -4.80
CA ALA A 292 19.49 -1.90 -3.75
C ALA A 292 19.58 -1.11 -2.43
N SER A 293 19.02 -1.68 -1.36
CA SER A 293 19.14 -1.18 0.00
C SER A 293 20.44 -1.75 0.58
N VAL A 294 21.46 -0.91 0.84
CA VAL A 294 22.83 -1.34 1.17
C VAL A 294 23.25 -0.83 2.54
N MET A 295 23.90 -1.68 3.35
CA MET A 295 24.39 -1.30 4.67
C MET A 295 25.54 -0.29 4.59
N THR A 296 25.44 0.81 5.34
CA THR A 296 26.47 1.87 5.35
C THR A 296 27.81 1.40 5.95
N GLY A 297 27.77 0.38 6.81
CA GLY A 297 28.89 -0.07 7.63
C GLY A 297 29.08 0.72 8.93
N THR A 298 28.32 1.80 9.14
CA THR A 298 28.26 2.59 10.37
C THR A 298 27.05 2.18 11.20
N GLY A 299 27.23 1.18 12.07
CA GLY A 299 26.14 0.64 12.89
C GLY A 299 25.19 -0.25 12.07
N MET A 300 23.87 -0.10 12.30
CA MET A 300 22.82 -0.88 11.64
C MET A 300 22.02 -0.09 10.58
N MET A 301 22.58 1.03 10.10
CA MET A 301 21.95 1.87 9.08
C MET A 301 22.13 1.31 7.66
N ARG A 302 21.12 1.52 6.83
CA ARG A 302 21.14 1.19 5.39
C ARG A 302 20.62 2.36 4.56
N MET A 303 21.04 2.42 3.30
CA MET A 303 20.66 3.48 2.36
C MET A 303 20.45 2.95 0.94
N ILE A 304 19.54 3.59 0.20
CA ILE A 304 19.24 3.24 -1.18
C ILE A 304 20.40 3.61 -2.11
N HIS A 305 20.78 2.67 -2.96
CA HIS A 305 21.57 2.89 -4.17
C HIS A 305 20.70 2.55 -5.39
N VAL A 306 20.89 3.29 -6.48
CA VAL A 306 20.17 3.13 -7.74
C VAL A 306 21.13 2.80 -8.89
N SER A 307 20.63 2.04 -9.86
CA SER A 307 21.25 1.82 -11.16
C SER A 307 20.19 1.92 -12.27
N THR A 308 20.56 2.51 -13.40
CA THR A 308 19.75 2.60 -14.63
C THR A 308 20.37 1.82 -15.80
N ASP A 309 21.45 1.06 -15.55
CA ASP A 309 22.18 0.26 -16.54
C ASP A 309 22.23 -1.23 -16.13
N GLN A 310 21.17 -1.68 -15.46
CA GLN A 310 21.01 -3.06 -14.96
C GLN A 310 22.12 -3.46 -13.96
N GLY A 311 22.71 -2.53 -13.21
CA GLY A 311 23.75 -2.79 -12.21
C GLY A 311 25.17 -2.92 -12.79
N GLU A 312 25.49 -2.20 -13.88
CA GLU A 312 26.89 -1.99 -14.27
C GLU A 312 27.50 -0.84 -13.44
N GLU A 313 26.78 0.27 -13.30
CA GLU A 313 27.11 1.41 -12.45
C GLU A 313 26.02 1.67 -11.40
N TRP A 314 26.45 2.01 -10.19
CA TRP A 314 25.58 2.41 -9.08
C TRP A 314 25.83 3.85 -8.67
N ASN A 315 24.78 4.50 -8.18
CA ASN A 315 24.79 5.83 -7.59
C ASN A 315 24.06 5.76 -6.23
N MET A 316 24.53 6.56 -5.26
CA MET A 316 23.83 6.77 -4.00
C MET A 316 22.57 7.61 -4.25
N ALA A 317 21.44 7.26 -3.63
CA ALA A 317 20.27 8.13 -3.61
C ALA A 317 20.40 9.21 -2.52
N GLN A 318 19.94 10.42 -2.79
CA GLN A 318 19.79 11.51 -1.82
C GLN A 318 18.54 11.25 -0.96
N LEU A 319 18.57 10.21 -0.15
CA LEU A 319 17.50 9.84 0.77
C LEU A 319 18.07 9.65 2.19
N PRO A 320 17.30 9.92 3.26
CA PRO A 320 17.75 9.64 4.62
C PRO A 320 18.11 8.16 4.81
N PRO A 321 19.25 7.83 5.46
CA PRO A 321 19.56 6.45 5.86
C PRO A 321 18.62 5.99 6.98
N VAL A 322 18.20 4.73 6.93
CA VAL A 322 17.19 4.17 7.85
C VAL A 322 17.76 3.08 8.76
N GLY A 323 17.22 2.97 9.97
CA GLY A 323 17.52 1.90 10.93
C GLY A 323 16.81 0.58 10.60
N HIS A 324 17.13 -0.49 11.33
CA HIS A 324 16.62 -1.85 11.05
C HIS A 324 15.09 -2.00 11.19
N GLU A 325 14.48 -1.21 12.07
CA GLU A 325 13.03 -1.23 12.34
C GLU A 325 12.21 -0.43 11.31
N GLN A 326 12.87 0.49 10.59
CA GLN A 326 12.29 1.29 9.51
C GLN A 326 12.40 0.59 8.15
N PHE A 327 11.64 1.04 7.14
CA PHE A 327 11.65 0.51 5.77
C PHE A 327 11.66 1.59 4.68
N TYR A 328 12.05 1.18 3.46
CA TYR A 328 11.78 1.90 2.21
C TYR A 328 10.69 1.16 1.43
N SER A 329 9.84 1.90 0.70
CA SER A 329 8.85 1.31 -0.20
C SER A 329 8.69 2.11 -1.49
N ILE A 330 8.74 1.42 -2.64
CA ILE A 330 8.48 2.01 -3.95
C ILE A 330 6.96 2.12 -4.14
N LEU A 331 6.41 3.33 -4.02
CA LEU A 331 4.97 3.56 -4.10
C LEU A 331 4.45 3.52 -5.55
N ALA A 332 5.21 4.11 -6.46
CA ALA A 332 5.00 4.02 -7.90
C ALA A 332 6.30 4.37 -8.64
N ALA A 333 6.51 3.76 -9.80
CA ALA A 333 7.65 4.03 -10.66
C ALA A 333 7.23 3.94 -12.14
N ASN A 334 7.84 4.76 -12.98
CA ASN A 334 7.75 4.68 -14.44
C ASN A 334 9.14 4.92 -15.05
N ASP A 335 9.23 5.10 -16.37
CA ASP A 335 10.53 5.34 -17.03
C ASP A 335 11.11 6.74 -16.77
N GLU A 336 10.28 7.65 -16.27
CA GLU A 336 10.61 9.06 -16.06
C GLU A 336 11.06 9.32 -14.61
N MET A 337 10.46 8.70 -13.58
CA MET A 337 10.77 8.92 -12.16
C MET A 337 10.13 7.88 -11.21
N VAL A 338 10.40 8.02 -9.90
CA VAL A 338 9.93 7.14 -8.82
C VAL A 338 9.42 7.93 -7.60
N PHE A 339 8.25 7.55 -7.09
CA PHE A 339 7.77 7.88 -5.75
C PHE A 339 8.34 6.88 -4.74
N MET A 340 9.14 7.37 -3.80
CA MET A 340 9.76 6.57 -2.73
C MET A 340 9.20 6.99 -1.37
N HIS A 341 8.71 6.01 -0.60
CA HIS A 341 8.40 6.19 0.82
C HIS A 341 9.65 5.93 1.66
N VAL A 342 9.88 6.79 2.65
CA VAL A 342 10.86 6.59 3.73
C VAL A 342 10.10 6.66 5.06
N ASP A 343 10.14 5.57 5.82
CA ASP A 343 9.47 5.44 7.12
C ASP A 343 10.12 6.33 8.20
N GLU A 344 9.33 6.90 9.12
CA GLU A 344 9.82 7.84 10.15
C GLU A 344 10.36 7.08 11.38
N PRO A 345 11.47 7.50 12.04
CA PRO A 345 12.10 6.70 13.10
C PRO A 345 11.19 6.42 14.33
N GLY A 346 10.81 5.16 14.49
CA GLY A 346 10.00 4.64 15.60
C GLY A 346 8.64 4.14 15.12
N ASP A 347 7.85 3.53 16.01
CA ASP A 347 6.52 3.02 15.65
C ASP A 347 5.49 4.17 15.55
N THR A 348 5.55 4.89 14.43
CA THR A 348 4.76 6.10 14.14
C THR A 348 3.53 5.82 13.29
N GLY A 349 3.57 4.78 12.45
CA GLY A 349 2.56 4.50 11.43
C GLY A 349 2.56 5.47 10.24
N PHE A 350 3.61 6.28 10.08
CA PHE A 350 3.75 7.21 8.95
C PHE A 350 5.21 7.44 8.56
N GLY A 351 5.39 7.96 7.35
CA GLY A 351 6.69 8.39 6.84
C GLY A 351 6.59 9.60 5.93
N THR A 352 7.57 9.76 5.05
CA THR A 352 7.65 10.84 4.06
C THR A 352 7.70 10.26 2.65
N ILE A 353 6.93 10.84 1.72
CA ILE A 353 7.09 10.61 0.28
C ILE A 353 8.15 11.55 -0.27
N TYR A 354 9.06 10.98 -1.05
CA TYR A 354 10.01 11.69 -1.90
C TYR A 354 9.76 11.35 -3.38
N VAL A 355 9.88 12.35 -4.25
CA VAL A 355 9.80 12.21 -5.71
C VAL A 355 11.21 12.28 -6.29
N SER A 356 11.59 11.32 -7.13
CA SER A 356 12.92 11.27 -7.74
C SER A 356 13.09 12.22 -8.91
N ASP A 357 14.35 12.48 -9.24
CA ASP A 357 14.78 12.96 -10.55
C ASP A 357 14.68 11.87 -11.65
N ASP A 358 15.07 12.21 -12.88
CA ASP A 358 15.10 11.32 -14.05
C ASP A 358 16.16 10.20 -14.00
N LYS A 359 16.91 10.10 -12.90
CA LYS A 359 18.00 9.12 -12.68
C LYS A 359 17.76 8.24 -11.45
N GLY A 360 16.73 8.52 -10.64
CA GLY A 360 16.48 7.89 -9.35
C GLY A 360 17.50 8.27 -8.27
N MET A 361 18.19 9.41 -8.41
CA MET A 361 19.33 9.81 -7.56
C MET A 361 19.03 11.01 -6.66
N VAL A 362 18.70 12.17 -7.25
CA VAL A 362 18.27 13.37 -6.51
C VAL A 362 16.79 13.21 -6.17
N TYR A 363 16.39 13.59 -4.96
CA TYR A 363 15.01 13.43 -4.48
C TYR A 363 14.50 14.74 -3.86
N SER A 364 13.28 15.12 -4.23
CA SER A 364 12.53 16.19 -3.57
C SER A 364 11.54 15.61 -2.56
N LYS A 365 11.52 16.13 -1.32
CA LYS A 365 10.45 15.84 -0.36
C LYS A 365 9.11 16.35 -0.94
N SER A 366 8.11 15.47 -1.00
CA SER A 366 6.83 15.71 -1.68
C SER A 366 5.66 15.75 -0.70
N LEU A 367 5.59 14.79 0.24
CA LEU A 367 4.51 14.71 1.24
C LEU A 367 5.05 14.23 2.59
N GLU A 368 4.84 15.01 3.65
CA GLU A 368 5.14 14.61 5.03
C GLU A 368 3.97 13.86 5.67
N ARG A 369 4.25 13.03 6.67
CA ARG A 369 3.25 12.30 7.48
C ARG A 369 2.30 11.41 6.65
N HIS A 370 2.83 10.85 5.56
CA HIS A 370 2.16 9.86 4.72
C HIS A 370 1.87 8.58 5.50
N LEU A 371 0.59 8.19 5.55
CA LEU A 371 0.14 7.01 6.29
C LEU A 371 0.67 5.71 5.64
N TYR A 372 1.43 4.93 6.40
CA TYR A 372 1.92 3.61 5.99
C TYR A 372 2.10 2.76 7.25
N THR A 373 1.35 1.66 7.39
CA THR A 373 1.38 0.91 8.65
C THR A 373 2.59 -0.02 8.76
N SER A 374 3.42 0.22 9.78
CA SER A 374 4.52 -0.64 10.24
C SER A 374 4.07 -2.10 10.47
N THR A 375 2.82 -2.29 10.90
CA THR A 375 2.15 -3.61 10.91
C THR A 375 1.31 -3.81 9.65
N GLY A 376 1.64 -4.83 8.86
CA GLY A 376 0.83 -5.30 7.73
C GLY A 376 1.15 -4.66 6.37
N GLY A 377 1.87 -3.54 6.36
CA GLY A 377 2.33 -2.83 5.17
C GLY A 377 1.21 -2.11 4.40
N ASP A 378 0.06 -1.87 5.03
CA ASP A 378 -1.12 -1.29 4.37
C ASP A 378 -0.97 0.25 4.27
N ASN A 379 -1.20 0.79 3.08
CA ASN A 379 -1.16 2.23 2.79
C ASN A 379 -2.19 2.59 1.69
N ASP A 380 -2.59 3.85 1.62
CA ASP A 380 -3.67 4.34 0.74
C ASP A 380 -3.17 4.96 -0.58
N PHE A 381 -1.87 4.88 -0.89
CA PHE A 381 -1.30 5.52 -2.08
C PHE A 381 -1.87 4.91 -3.37
N THR A 382 -2.58 5.72 -4.14
CA THR A 382 -3.32 5.31 -5.33
C THR A 382 -2.97 6.20 -6.52
N ASN A 383 -2.43 5.59 -7.58
CA ASN A 383 -2.26 6.21 -8.89
C ASN A 383 -3.63 6.31 -9.59
N VAL A 384 -4.02 7.52 -10.00
CA VAL A 384 -5.28 7.75 -10.73
C VAL A 384 -5.01 7.53 -12.22
N THR A 385 -5.05 6.27 -12.64
CA THR A 385 -4.62 5.86 -14.00
C THR A 385 -5.43 6.50 -15.13
N SER A 386 -6.64 6.99 -14.84
CA SER A 386 -7.53 7.68 -15.75
C SER A 386 -7.16 9.14 -16.04
N LEU A 387 -6.22 9.76 -15.32
CA LEU A 387 -5.68 11.09 -15.64
C LEU A 387 -4.20 11.25 -15.28
N ARG A 388 -3.39 11.76 -16.21
CA ARG A 388 -1.93 11.90 -16.06
C ARG A 388 -1.56 12.81 -14.88
N GLY A 389 -0.54 12.41 -14.12
CA GLY A 389 0.03 13.22 -13.04
C GLY A 389 -0.78 13.21 -11.74
N VAL A 390 -1.95 12.54 -11.73
CA VAL A 390 -2.84 12.52 -10.57
C VAL A 390 -2.55 11.34 -9.64
N PHE A 391 -2.33 11.62 -8.37
CA PHE A 391 -2.15 10.62 -7.32
C PHE A 391 -2.92 11.05 -6.07
N MET A 392 -3.51 10.11 -5.35
CA MET A 392 -4.22 10.37 -4.09
C MET A 392 -3.72 9.42 -3.00
N THR A 393 -3.66 9.90 -1.75
CA THR A 393 -3.23 9.10 -0.60
C THR A 393 -3.75 9.69 0.71
N SER A 394 -3.50 9.00 1.82
CA SER A 394 -3.84 9.42 3.18
C SER A 394 -2.61 9.95 3.94
N VAL A 395 -2.80 11.02 4.71
CA VAL A 395 -1.84 11.50 5.72
C VAL A 395 -2.42 11.36 7.13
N LEU A 396 -1.54 11.17 8.12
CA LEU A 396 -1.90 11.19 9.53
C LEU A 396 -1.68 12.58 10.12
N ALA A 397 -2.76 13.32 10.41
CA ALA A 397 -2.70 14.66 11.01
C ALA A 397 -2.16 14.64 12.45
N GLU A 398 -1.81 15.82 12.97
CA GLU A 398 -1.29 16.00 14.35
C GLU A 398 -2.34 15.70 15.45
N ASP A 399 -3.63 15.64 15.12
CA ASP A 399 -4.69 15.16 16.02
C ASP A 399 -4.99 13.65 15.84
N ASN A 400 -4.06 12.92 15.20
CA ASN A 400 -4.14 11.51 14.80
C ASN A 400 -5.36 11.16 13.92
N SER A 401 -6.02 12.15 13.33
CA SER A 401 -7.04 11.93 12.31
C SER A 401 -6.39 11.62 10.96
N VAL A 402 -7.02 10.76 10.16
CA VAL A 402 -6.52 10.41 8.82
C VAL A 402 -7.24 11.26 7.77
N GLN A 403 -6.48 11.92 6.90
CA GLN A 403 -7.00 12.85 5.90
C GLN A 403 -6.49 12.47 4.51
N THR A 404 -7.41 12.30 3.55
CA THR A 404 -7.04 12.09 2.14
C THR A 404 -6.62 13.41 1.47
N VAL A 405 -5.52 13.36 0.74
CA VAL A 405 -4.98 14.43 -0.12
C VAL A 405 -4.79 13.92 -1.55
N VAL A 406 -4.76 14.84 -2.51
CA VAL A 406 -4.53 14.59 -3.94
C VAL A 406 -3.48 15.56 -4.48
N THR A 407 -2.60 15.07 -5.34
CA THR A 407 -1.75 15.86 -6.23
C THR A 407 -2.26 15.70 -7.66
N PHE A 408 -2.18 16.75 -8.46
CA PHE A 408 -2.47 16.71 -9.90
C PHE A 408 -1.22 16.92 -10.77
N ASP A 409 -0.12 17.33 -10.15
CA ASP A 409 1.15 17.75 -10.75
C ASP A 409 2.29 16.78 -10.43
N GLN A 410 1.96 15.48 -10.25
CA GLN A 410 2.93 14.41 -10.04
C GLN A 410 3.73 14.55 -8.73
N GLY A 411 3.10 15.12 -7.70
CA GLY A 411 3.65 15.26 -6.35
C GLY A 411 4.37 16.58 -6.07
N GLY A 412 4.15 17.63 -6.87
CA GLY A 412 4.66 18.97 -6.59
C GLY A 412 3.85 19.68 -5.48
N GLU A 413 2.52 19.69 -5.61
CA GLU A 413 1.58 20.16 -4.59
C GLU A 413 0.55 19.07 -4.22
N TRP A 414 0.20 19.00 -2.93
CA TRP A 414 -0.84 18.10 -2.40
C TRP A 414 -1.93 18.91 -1.70
N VAL A 415 -3.17 18.75 -2.15
CA VAL A 415 -4.35 19.48 -1.65
C VAL A 415 -5.44 18.53 -1.13
N PRO A 416 -6.32 18.95 -0.20
CA PRO A 416 -7.48 18.16 0.20
C PRO A 416 -8.49 18.00 -0.95
N LEU A 417 -9.09 16.82 -1.09
CA LEU A 417 -10.13 16.57 -2.10
C LEU A 417 -11.38 17.43 -1.85
N LYS A 418 -11.84 18.12 -2.88
CA LYS A 418 -13.00 19.01 -2.83
C LYS A 418 -14.29 18.22 -2.56
N LYS A 419 -15.03 18.57 -1.50
CA LYS A 419 -16.35 17.96 -1.22
C LYS A 419 -17.31 18.16 -2.41
N PRO A 420 -18.22 17.21 -2.70
CA PRO A 420 -19.35 17.44 -3.60
C PRO A 420 -20.19 18.63 -3.16
N GLU A 421 -20.73 19.40 -4.12
CA GLU A 421 -21.52 20.61 -3.84
C GLU A 421 -22.71 20.30 -2.91
N ASN A 422 -23.48 19.25 -3.25
CA ASN A 422 -24.70 18.84 -2.55
C ASN A 422 -24.46 18.02 -1.26
N SER A 423 -23.22 17.60 -0.97
CA SER A 423 -22.91 16.84 0.26
C SER A 423 -22.80 17.75 1.48
N LYS A 424 -23.30 17.27 2.62
CA LYS A 424 -23.14 17.89 3.94
C LYS A 424 -21.93 17.30 4.65
N CYS A 425 -21.29 18.09 5.49
CA CYS A 425 -20.23 17.60 6.37
C CYS A 425 -20.82 16.68 7.47
N ASP A 426 -20.10 15.60 7.79
CA ASP A 426 -20.49 14.63 8.82
C ASP A 426 -20.11 15.09 10.24
N SER A 427 -20.11 14.16 11.22
CA SER A 427 -19.74 14.44 12.60
C SER A 427 -18.25 14.60 12.90
N THR A 428 -17.35 14.33 11.94
CA THR A 428 -15.91 14.64 12.08
C THR A 428 -15.65 16.15 11.94
N ALA A 429 -16.49 16.84 11.17
CA ALA A 429 -16.24 18.22 10.76
C ALA A 429 -16.47 19.25 11.87
N LYS A 430 -15.48 20.12 12.07
CA LYS A 430 -15.49 21.22 13.05
C LYS A 430 -16.42 22.37 12.60
N ASP A 431 -16.61 22.56 11.29
CA ASP A 431 -17.63 23.45 10.69
C ASP A 431 -18.55 22.63 9.76
N LYS A 432 -19.88 22.78 9.91
CA LYS A 432 -20.87 22.04 9.11
C LYS A 432 -20.93 22.43 7.63
N ASN A 433 -20.20 23.47 7.23
CA ASN A 433 -20.16 24.00 5.86
C ASN A 433 -18.77 23.89 5.20
N LYS A 434 -17.72 23.64 5.99
CA LYS A 434 -16.33 23.54 5.52
C LYS A 434 -15.78 22.18 5.91
N CYS A 435 -15.57 21.34 4.91
CA CYS A 435 -15.09 19.97 5.01
C CYS A 435 -14.64 19.51 3.62
N SER A 436 -13.86 18.44 3.58
CA SER A 436 -13.32 17.82 2.37
C SER A 436 -14.05 16.51 2.06
N LEU A 437 -13.76 15.92 0.90
CA LEU A 437 -13.99 14.49 0.67
C LEU A 437 -12.77 13.71 1.18
N HIS A 438 -13.02 12.56 1.79
CA HIS A 438 -11.98 11.59 2.14
C HIS A 438 -12.36 10.21 1.60
N ILE A 439 -11.35 9.46 1.18
CA ILE A 439 -11.46 8.22 0.41
C ILE A 439 -11.02 7.05 1.28
N HIS A 440 -11.76 5.95 1.19
CA HIS A 440 -11.38 4.69 1.82
C HIS A 440 -10.59 3.82 0.83
N ALA A 441 -9.35 3.50 1.16
CA ALA A 441 -8.52 2.52 0.48
C ALA A 441 -8.00 1.44 1.46
N SER A 442 -6.79 0.91 1.24
CA SER A 442 -6.24 -0.27 1.89
C SER A 442 -6.28 -0.22 3.42
N TYR A 443 -5.95 0.92 4.02
CA TYR A 443 -5.95 1.11 5.47
C TYR A 443 -7.35 1.00 6.07
N SER A 444 -8.36 1.51 5.37
CA SER A 444 -9.76 1.37 5.79
C SER A 444 -10.24 -0.08 5.72
N MET A 445 -9.76 -0.85 4.74
CA MET A 445 -10.04 -2.29 4.62
C MET A 445 -9.28 -3.14 5.67
N SER A 446 -8.04 -2.78 6.01
CA SER A 446 -7.27 -3.49 7.05
C SER A 446 -7.86 -3.28 8.44
N MET A 447 -8.31 -2.05 8.75
CA MET A 447 -9.11 -1.70 9.94
C MET A 447 -10.51 -2.35 10.02
N LYS A 448 -10.93 -3.14 9.01
CA LYS A 448 -12.24 -3.80 8.94
C LYS A 448 -13.43 -2.84 8.92
N LEU A 449 -13.27 -1.64 8.36
CA LEU A 449 -14.41 -0.78 8.03
C LEU A 449 -15.26 -1.43 6.92
N ASN A 450 -16.50 -0.94 6.75
CA ASN A 450 -17.47 -1.49 5.80
C ASN A 450 -17.17 -1.05 4.35
N VAL A 451 -15.96 -1.36 3.88
CA VAL A 451 -15.37 -0.93 2.61
C VAL A 451 -15.11 -2.17 1.75
N PRO A 452 -15.97 -2.48 0.77
CA PRO A 452 -15.85 -3.71 -0.01
C PRO A 452 -14.78 -3.68 -1.11
N MET A 453 -14.44 -2.49 -1.61
CA MET A 453 -13.50 -2.30 -2.73
C MET A 453 -12.67 -1.03 -2.55
N LEU A 454 -11.42 -1.12 -3.00
CA LEU A 454 -10.49 -0.01 -3.21
C LEU A 454 -11.00 0.94 -4.32
N PRO A 455 -10.48 2.18 -4.41
CA PRO A 455 -10.77 3.08 -5.52
C PRO A 455 -10.40 2.46 -6.88
N LEU A 456 -11.32 2.58 -7.84
CA LEU A 456 -11.17 2.06 -9.20
C LEU A 456 -10.95 3.20 -10.20
N THR A 457 -9.91 3.07 -11.01
CA THR A 457 -9.60 3.90 -12.18
C THR A 457 -9.11 2.98 -13.30
N GLU A 458 -9.34 3.36 -14.56
CA GLU A 458 -8.89 2.62 -15.74
C GLU A 458 -8.34 3.62 -16.77
N PRO A 459 -7.19 3.36 -17.44
CA PRO A 459 -6.54 4.33 -18.32
C PRO A 459 -7.28 4.60 -19.64
N ASN A 460 -8.26 3.75 -19.99
CA ASN A 460 -9.15 3.99 -21.13
C ASN A 460 -10.42 4.79 -20.74
N ALA A 461 -10.78 4.84 -19.46
CA ALA A 461 -11.95 5.55 -18.92
C ALA A 461 -11.54 6.95 -18.40
N LEU A 462 -11.24 7.85 -19.34
CA LEU A 462 -10.62 9.16 -19.11
C LEU A 462 -11.31 10.02 -18.03
N GLY A 463 -10.53 10.42 -17.01
CA GLY A 463 -10.99 11.23 -15.89
C GLY A 463 -11.89 10.50 -14.87
N LEU A 464 -12.26 9.24 -15.13
CA LEU A 464 -13.20 8.52 -14.27
C LEU A 464 -12.50 7.95 -13.03
N ILE A 465 -13.07 8.20 -11.85
CA ILE A 465 -12.69 7.57 -10.58
C ILE A 465 -13.97 7.10 -9.88
N ILE A 466 -14.00 5.88 -9.37
CA ILE A 466 -15.07 5.36 -8.52
C ILE A 466 -14.48 4.95 -7.17
N ALA A 467 -14.99 5.47 -6.06
CA ALA A 467 -14.39 5.25 -4.74
C ALA A 467 -15.42 5.25 -3.60
N HIS A 468 -15.12 4.52 -2.51
CA HIS A 468 -15.83 4.67 -1.25
C HIS A 468 -15.31 5.90 -0.49
N GLY A 469 -16.18 6.67 0.16
CA GLY A 469 -15.74 7.86 0.90
C GLY A 469 -16.66 8.39 1.98
N SER A 470 -16.17 9.42 2.66
CA SER A 470 -16.87 10.20 3.70
C SER A 470 -16.57 11.69 3.54
N VAL A 471 -17.54 12.56 3.80
CA VAL A 471 -17.40 14.02 3.66
C VAL A 471 -17.30 14.67 5.04
N GLY A 472 -16.14 15.20 5.40
CA GLY A 472 -15.79 15.55 6.78
C GLY A 472 -14.45 16.29 6.92
N ASP A 473 -13.91 16.35 8.14
CA ASP A 473 -12.53 16.82 8.39
C ASP A 473 -11.53 15.65 8.41
N ALA A 474 -11.99 14.40 8.38
CA ALA A 474 -11.19 13.18 8.36
C ALA A 474 -11.96 11.98 7.76
N ILE A 475 -11.27 10.86 7.52
CA ILE A 475 -11.89 9.57 7.21
C ILE A 475 -12.83 9.16 8.36
N SER A 476 -14.10 8.90 8.05
CA SER A 476 -15.14 8.56 9.02
C SER A 476 -15.21 7.04 9.26
N VAL A 477 -15.49 6.61 10.50
CA VAL A 477 -15.72 5.19 10.83
C VAL A 477 -17.15 4.71 10.53
N LEU A 478 -17.98 5.58 9.95
CA LEU A 478 -19.34 5.26 9.53
C LEU A 478 -19.33 4.41 8.25
N THR A 479 -20.48 3.81 7.91
CA THR A 479 -20.65 3.12 6.62
C THR A 479 -20.55 4.13 5.48
N PRO A 480 -19.66 3.93 4.48
CA PRO A 480 -19.42 4.92 3.44
C PRO A 480 -20.48 4.92 2.34
N ASP A 481 -20.55 6.05 1.64
CA ASP A 481 -21.24 6.17 0.35
C ASP A 481 -20.23 5.99 -0.81
N VAL A 482 -20.72 5.76 -2.03
CA VAL A 482 -19.87 5.72 -3.24
C VAL A 482 -19.88 7.08 -3.94
N TYR A 483 -18.67 7.57 -4.23
CA TYR A 483 -18.41 8.81 -4.93
C TYR A 483 -17.79 8.53 -6.29
N VAL A 484 -18.12 9.37 -7.27
CA VAL A 484 -17.55 9.34 -8.61
C VAL A 484 -16.98 10.71 -8.94
N SER A 485 -15.82 10.72 -9.58
CA SER A 485 -15.30 11.87 -10.31
C SER A 485 -15.26 11.53 -11.79
N ASP A 486 -15.59 12.50 -12.64
CA ASP A 486 -15.49 12.41 -14.10
C ASP A 486 -14.41 13.36 -14.66
N ASP A 487 -13.60 14.01 -13.84
CA ASP A 487 -12.59 14.99 -14.25
C ASP A 487 -11.17 14.70 -13.72
N GLY A 488 -10.95 13.52 -13.13
CA GLY A 488 -9.70 13.12 -12.52
C GLY A 488 -9.51 13.60 -11.08
N GLY A 489 -10.61 13.91 -10.37
CA GLY A 489 -10.61 14.18 -8.92
C GLY A 489 -10.72 15.65 -8.52
N TYR A 490 -10.84 16.58 -9.49
CA TYR A 490 -11.07 18.01 -9.23
C TYR A 490 -12.49 18.27 -8.71
N THR A 491 -13.48 17.55 -9.23
CA THR A 491 -14.86 17.55 -8.73
C THR A 491 -15.40 16.13 -8.57
N TRP A 492 -16.37 16.01 -7.66
CA TRP A 492 -16.94 14.74 -7.23
C TRP A 492 -18.45 14.86 -7.08
N LEU A 493 -19.16 13.79 -7.43
CA LEU A 493 -20.57 13.57 -7.13
C LEU A 493 -20.73 12.33 -6.23
N ARG A 494 -21.80 12.29 -5.44
CA ARG A 494 -22.18 11.07 -4.71
C ARG A 494 -23.09 10.23 -5.60
N ALA A 495 -22.60 9.09 -6.08
CA ALA A 495 -23.25 8.26 -7.08
C ALA A 495 -24.26 7.29 -6.47
N LEU A 496 -23.90 6.64 -5.34
CA LEU A 496 -24.72 5.64 -4.67
C LEU A 496 -24.66 5.84 -3.15
N GLU A 497 -25.80 5.65 -2.47
CA GLU A 497 -25.86 5.62 -1.00
C GLU A 497 -25.50 4.21 -0.49
N GLY A 498 -24.61 4.14 0.49
CA GLY A 498 -24.06 2.89 1.03
C GLY A 498 -23.01 2.20 0.14
N PRO A 499 -22.29 1.20 0.69
CA PRO A 499 -21.17 0.55 0.03
C PRO A 499 -21.61 -0.37 -1.10
N HIS A 500 -20.84 -0.39 -2.19
CA HIS A 500 -21.11 -1.23 -3.36
C HIS A 500 -19.82 -1.84 -3.90
N HIS A 501 -19.92 -3.04 -4.46
CA HIS A 501 -18.93 -3.52 -5.42
C HIS A 501 -19.22 -2.86 -6.77
N TYR A 502 -18.20 -2.40 -7.50
CA TYR A 502 -18.36 -1.70 -8.78
C TYR A 502 -17.33 -2.15 -9.81
N ALA A 503 -17.68 -2.01 -11.10
CA ALA A 503 -16.76 -2.21 -12.21
C ALA A 503 -17.03 -1.20 -13.34
N ILE A 504 -15.97 -0.87 -14.08
CA ILE A 504 -16.00 -0.08 -15.30
C ILE A 504 -16.06 -1.06 -16.49
N LEU A 505 -16.90 -0.78 -17.48
CA LEU A 505 -17.08 -1.57 -18.70
C LEU A 505 -17.09 -0.63 -19.92
N ASP A 506 -16.80 -1.19 -21.10
CA ASP A 506 -16.74 -0.47 -22.39
C ASP A 506 -15.96 0.86 -22.31
N SER A 507 -14.79 0.83 -21.66
CA SER A 507 -13.89 1.99 -21.46
C SER A 507 -14.57 3.22 -20.83
N GLY A 508 -15.51 2.99 -19.89
CA GLY A 508 -16.25 4.05 -19.20
C GLY A 508 -17.65 4.32 -19.77
N GLY A 509 -18.01 3.75 -20.92
CA GLY A 509 -19.35 3.86 -21.51
C GLY A 509 -20.45 3.17 -20.68
N LEU A 510 -20.07 2.27 -19.78
CA LEU A 510 -20.99 1.57 -18.88
C LEU A 510 -20.36 1.37 -17.50
N LEU A 511 -21.05 1.81 -16.44
CA LEU A 511 -20.69 1.51 -15.05
C LEU A 511 -21.69 0.51 -14.48
N VAL A 512 -21.20 -0.45 -13.69
CA VAL A 512 -22.04 -1.44 -13.00
C VAL A 512 -21.72 -1.47 -11.52
N ALA A 513 -22.74 -1.63 -10.67
CA ALA A 513 -22.61 -1.64 -9.22
C ALA A 513 -23.59 -2.61 -8.53
N VAL A 514 -23.10 -3.32 -7.51
CA VAL A 514 -23.85 -4.28 -6.69
C VAL A 514 -23.76 -3.88 -5.23
N GLU A 515 -24.89 -3.80 -4.55
CA GLU A 515 -25.00 -3.38 -3.15
C GLU A 515 -24.30 -4.37 -2.21
N HIS A 516 -23.41 -3.87 -1.34
CA HIS A 516 -22.67 -4.72 -0.43
C HIS A 516 -23.47 -4.98 0.86
N ASN A 517 -24.05 -6.18 0.95
CA ASN A 517 -24.77 -6.65 2.13
C ASN A 517 -24.34 -8.09 2.47
N THR A 518 -23.75 -8.28 3.66
CA THR A 518 -23.27 -9.58 4.16
C THR A 518 -24.33 -10.37 4.94
N LYS A 519 -25.49 -9.77 5.21
CA LYS A 519 -26.56 -10.35 6.04
C LYS A 519 -27.76 -10.82 5.23
N GLU A 520 -28.03 -10.17 4.10
CA GLU A 520 -29.20 -10.43 3.25
C GLU A 520 -28.78 -10.81 1.84
N ALA A 521 -29.43 -11.83 1.28
CA ALA A 521 -29.17 -12.28 -0.09
C ALA A 521 -29.79 -11.30 -1.11
N ILE A 522 -29.00 -10.91 -2.11
CA ILE A 522 -29.36 -9.88 -3.09
C ILE A 522 -29.89 -10.47 -4.41
N SER A 523 -30.60 -9.64 -5.18
CA SER A 523 -31.09 -9.99 -6.53
C SER A 523 -31.06 -8.83 -7.54
N LYS A 524 -30.46 -7.70 -7.16
CA LYS A 524 -30.40 -6.47 -7.97
C LYS A 524 -28.98 -6.11 -8.40
N LEU A 525 -28.85 -5.65 -9.63
CA LEU A 525 -27.70 -4.93 -10.17
C LEU A 525 -28.14 -3.48 -10.44
N LYS A 526 -27.26 -2.51 -10.16
CA LYS A 526 -27.41 -1.10 -10.57
C LYS A 526 -26.44 -0.86 -11.74
N PHE A 527 -26.84 -0.09 -12.75
CA PHE A 527 -25.95 0.30 -13.85
C PHE A 527 -26.21 1.75 -14.31
N SER A 528 -25.20 2.39 -14.89
CA SER A 528 -25.22 3.76 -15.45
C SER A 528 -24.53 3.75 -16.82
N THR A 529 -25.02 4.57 -17.75
CA THR A 529 -24.40 4.78 -19.08
C THR A 529 -24.02 6.25 -19.29
N ASP A 530 -23.77 6.97 -18.19
CA ASP A 530 -23.60 8.42 -18.14
C ASP A 530 -22.60 8.83 -17.05
N GLU A 531 -21.51 8.07 -16.91
CA GLU A 531 -20.42 8.32 -15.96
C GLU A 531 -20.91 8.42 -14.49
N GLY A 532 -21.95 7.67 -14.12
CA GLY A 532 -22.41 7.50 -12.73
C GLY A 532 -23.42 8.54 -12.23
N GLN A 533 -24.02 9.34 -13.12
CA GLN A 533 -25.02 10.36 -12.76
C GLN A 533 -26.43 9.77 -12.58
N CYS A 534 -26.90 8.96 -13.54
CA CYS A 534 -28.20 8.29 -13.51
C CYS A 534 -28.03 6.76 -13.39
N TRP A 535 -28.65 6.16 -12.37
CA TRP A 535 -28.56 4.72 -12.11
C TRP A 535 -29.90 3.98 -12.33
N HIS A 536 -29.82 2.82 -12.97
CA HIS A 536 -30.96 1.96 -13.28
C HIS A 536 -30.87 0.60 -12.56
N GLU A 537 -31.94 0.20 -11.88
CA GLU A 537 -32.03 -1.12 -11.25
C GLU A 537 -32.50 -2.20 -12.24
N TYR A 538 -31.71 -3.26 -12.36
CA TYR A 538 -32.05 -4.51 -13.03
C TYR A 538 -32.11 -5.66 -12.00
N ASN A 539 -33.12 -6.54 -12.08
CA ASN A 539 -33.19 -7.74 -11.27
C ASN A 539 -32.62 -8.92 -12.08
N PHE A 540 -31.50 -9.48 -11.63
CA PHE A 540 -30.75 -10.52 -12.34
C PHE A 540 -31.14 -11.95 -11.93
N THR A 541 -31.88 -12.13 -10.84
CA THR A 541 -32.26 -13.47 -10.36
C THR A 541 -33.56 -13.48 -9.54
N LYS A 542 -34.42 -14.46 -9.83
CA LYS A 542 -35.63 -14.75 -9.03
C LYS A 542 -35.29 -15.42 -7.70
N GLU A 543 -34.12 -16.05 -7.61
CA GLU A 543 -33.58 -16.73 -6.43
C GLU A 543 -32.36 -15.92 -5.95
N PRO A 544 -32.49 -15.09 -4.91
CA PRO A 544 -31.38 -14.26 -4.40
C PRO A 544 -30.13 -15.06 -4.06
N ILE A 545 -28.98 -14.39 -4.06
CA ILE A 545 -27.67 -14.97 -3.72
C ILE A 545 -27.00 -14.17 -2.60
N TYR A 546 -26.29 -14.87 -1.71
CA TYR A 546 -25.30 -14.22 -0.85
C TYR A 546 -24.11 -13.86 -1.73
N PHE A 547 -23.96 -12.57 -1.99
CA PHE A 547 -22.97 -12.04 -2.91
C PHE A 547 -21.56 -12.09 -2.31
N THR A 548 -20.56 -12.33 -3.17
CA THR A 548 -19.15 -12.44 -2.77
C THR A 548 -18.21 -11.58 -3.60
N GLY A 549 -18.49 -11.37 -4.90
CA GLY A 549 -17.66 -10.51 -5.74
C GLY A 549 -18.21 -10.29 -7.15
N LEU A 550 -17.70 -9.25 -7.82
CA LEU A 550 -17.85 -9.02 -9.25
C LEU A 550 -16.58 -9.50 -9.99
N ALA A 551 -16.75 -10.02 -11.19
CA ALA A 551 -15.65 -10.28 -12.12
C ALA A 551 -15.98 -9.77 -13.52
N SER A 552 -15.05 -9.07 -14.15
CA SER A 552 -15.09 -8.60 -15.54
C SER A 552 -13.72 -8.81 -16.19
N GLU A 553 -13.65 -8.73 -17.53
CA GLU A 553 -12.37 -8.83 -18.26
C GLU A 553 -11.45 -7.67 -17.81
N PRO A 554 -10.17 -7.92 -17.46
CA PRO A 554 -9.22 -6.87 -17.09
C PRO A 554 -9.06 -5.80 -18.17
N GLY A 555 -8.81 -4.55 -17.77
CA GLY A 555 -8.68 -3.41 -18.68
C GLY A 555 -10.02 -2.86 -19.19
N ALA A 556 -11.15 -3.27 -18.62
CA ALA A 556 -12.46 -2.63 -18.78
C ALA A 556 -13.01 -2.47 -20.23
N HIS A 557 -12.49 -3.21 -21.21
CA HIS A 557 -12.96 -3.16 -22.62
C HIS A 557 -14.19 -4.05 -22.89
N SER A 558 -14.54 -4.97 -21.99
CA SER A 558 -15.68 -5.88 -22.16
C SER A 558 -17.01 -5.23 -21.77
N MET A 559 -18.11 -5.85 -22.22
CA MET A 559 -19.49 -5.56 -21.78
C MET A 559 -20.08 -6.69 -20.93
N ASN A 560 -19.27 -7.67 -20.54
CA ASN A 560 -19.70 -8.82 -19.74
C ASN A 560 -19.25 -8.63 -18.29
N VAL A 561 -20.16 -8.86 -17.34
CA VAL A 561 -19.85 -8.91 -15.91
C VAL A 561 -20.48 -10.15 -15.27
N SER A 562 -19.68 -10.92 -14.54
CA SER A 562 -20.09 -12.06 -13.71
C SER A 562 -20.33 -11.61 -12.27
N ILE A 563 -21.55 -11.82 -11.78
CA ILE A 563 -21.93 -11.65 -10.37
C ILE A 563 -21.75 -13.00 -9.66
N TRP A 564 -20.79 -13.08 -8.73
CA TRP A 564 -20.49 -14.29 -7.99
C TRP A 564 -21.08 -14.29 -6.59
N GLY A 565 -21.59 -15.44 -6.17
CA GLY A 565 -22.12 -15.66 -4.83
C GLY A 565 -22.44 -17.12 -4.58
N TYR A 566 -23.06 -17.38 -3.43
CA TYR A 566 -23.58 -18.69 -3.08
C TYR A 566 -25.06 -18.62 -2.72
N ARG A 567 -25.70 -19.78 -2.71
CA ARG A 567 -27.04 -19.95 -2.14
C ARG A 567 -26.95 -20.88 -0.95
N ASP A 568 -27.42 -20.39 0.18
CA ASP A 568 -27.65 -21.23 1.34
C ASP A 568 -28.99 -21.96 1.18
N TYR A 569 -28.95 -23.26 1.37
CA TYR A 569 -30.12 -24.12 1.50
C TYR A 569 -29.84 -25.08 2.67
N LEU A 570 -30.89 -25.42 3.43
CA LEU A 570 -30.88 -26.09 4.74
C LEU A 570 -29.97 -27.33 4.92
N LEU A 571 -29.42 -27.89 3.84
CA LEU A 571 -28.54 -29.06 3.83
C LEU A 571 -27.33 -28.95 2.87
N SER A 572 -27.19 -27.87 2.08
CA SER A 572 -26.06 -27.67 1.16
C SER A 572 -25.93 -26.23 0.65
N GLN A 573 -24.80 -25.59 0.91
CA GLN A 573 -24.34 -24.39 0.22
C GLN A 573 -23.83 -24.77 -1.17
N TYR A 574 -24.12 -23.97 -2.20
CA TYR A 574 -23.55 -24.13 -3.54
C TYR A 574 -23.28 -22.78 -4.21
N TRP A 575 -22.22 -22.74 -5.03
CA TRP A 575 -21.79 -21.53 -5.74
C TRP A 575 -22.62 -21.28 -7.00
N VAL A 576 -22.84 -20.00 -7.30
CA VAL A 576 -23.59 -19.52 -8.48
C VAL A 576 -22.85 -18.33 -9.07
N SER A 577 -22.61 -18.37 -10.38
CA SER A 577 -22.28 -17.19 -11.17
C SER A 577 -23.50 -16.76 -11.97
N VAL A 578 -23.73 -15.45 -12.06
CA VAL A 578 -24.72 -14.85 -12.96
C VAL A 578 -24.04 -13.80 -13.83
N THR A 579 -23.85 -14.12 -15.11
CA THR A 579 -23.13 -13.29 -16.07
C THR A 579 -24.10 -12.56 -16.99
N ILE A 580 -23.93 -11.24 -17.07
CA ILE A 580 -24.81 -10.35 -17.82
C ILE A 580 -24.00 -9.71 -18.94
N ASP A 581 -24.51 -9.83 -20.17
CA ASP A 581 -23.94 -9.21 -21.37
C ASP A 581 -24.75 -7.96 -21.74
N PHE A 582 -24.11 -6.80 -21.72
CA PHE A 582 -24.74 -5.52 -22.00
C PHE A 582 -24.80 -5.18 -23.51
N LYS A 583 -24.32 -6.04 -24.42
CA LYS A 583 -24.41 -5.87 -25.87
C LYS A 583 -25.84 -5.71 -26.38
N GLU A 584 -26.79 -6.45 -25.78
CA GLU A 584 -28.22 -6.32 -26.08
C GLU A 584 -28.83 -5.02 -25.51
N LEU A 585 -28.14 -4.32 -24.59
CA LEU A 585 -28.50 -2.96 -24.18
C LEU A 585 -27.94 -1.94 -25.18
N LEU A 586 -26.61 -1.90 -25.30
CA LEU A 586 -25.83 -0.95 -26.11
C LEU A 586 -25.65 -1.47 -27.55
N THR A 587 -26.75 -1.60 -28.27
CA THR A 587 -26.80 -2.19 -29.63
C THR A 587 -26.31 -1.25 -30.76
N ARG A 588 -25.75 -0.09 -30.42
CA ARG A 588 -25.29 0.94 -31.37
C ARG A 588 -23.85 1.31 -31.04
N ASP A 589 -22.98 1.24 -32.04
CA ASP A 589 -21.59 1.69 -31.91
C ASP A 589 -21.49 3.22 -31.95
N CYS A 590 -20.53 3.77 -31.21
CA CYS A 590 -20.32 5.21 -31.16
C CYS A 590 -19.73 5.75 -32.47
N THR A 591 -19.99 7.03 -32.74
CA THR A 591 -19.55 7.76 -33.93
C THR A 591 -18.93 9.09 -33.51
N ASP A 592 -18.22 9.79 -34.41
CA ASP A 592 -17.64 11.12 -34.13
C ASP A 592 -18.63 12.13 -33.52
N ASN A 593 -19.93 11.98 -33.79
CA ASN A 593 -20.98 12.84 -33.23
C ASN A 593 -21.31 12.55 -31.76
N ASP A 594 -20.95 11.38 -31.24
CA ASP A 594 -21.18 10.96 -29.86
C ASP A 594 -20.06 11.43 -28.91
N TYR A 595 -18.92 11.88 -29.46
CA TYR A 595 -17.78 12.39 -28.71
C TYR A 595 -17.82 13.93 -28.57
N VAL A 596 -17.14 14.44 -27.53
CA VAL A 596 -16.93 15.86 -27.27
C VAL A 596 -15.47 16.14 -26.92
N SER A 597 -14.94 17.28 -27.34
CA SER A 597 -13.59 17.69 -26.97
C SER A 597 -13.55 18.18 -25.52
N TRP A 598 -12.74 17.50 -24.70
CA TRP A 598 -12.46 17.83 -23.32
C TRP A 598 -10.98 18.25 -23.19
N LEU A 599 -10.72 19.22 -22.32
CA LEU A 599 -9.36 19.64 -21.96
C LEU A 599 -9.10 19.14 -20.55
N ALA A 600 -8.06 18.33 -20.38
CA ALA A 600 -7.64 17.85 -19.07
C ALA A 600 -7.12 19.00 -18.19
N HIS A 601 -7.31 18.88 -16.87
CA HIS A 601 -6.82 19.84 -15.87
C HIS A 601 -7.27 21.29 -16.07
N SER A 602 -8.43 21.51 -16.72
CA SER A 602 -8.95 22.84 -17.02
C SER A 602 -9.73 23.42 -15.85
N ASP A 603 -9.37 24.63 -15.40
CA ASP A 603 -9.92 25.31 -14.23
C ASP A 603 -10.45 26.73 -14.53
N ASP A 604 -9.71 27.53 -15.32
CA ASP A 604 -10.16 28.80 -15.90
C ASP A 604 -9.81 28.91 -17.39
N ILE A 605 -10.82 28.66 -18.24
CA ILE A 605 -10.79 28.75 -19.71
C ILE A 605 -10.33 30.14 -20.23
N SER A 606 -10.26 31.18 -19.38
CA SER A 606 -9.73 32.49 -19.74
C SER A 606 -8.21 32.64 -19.58
N ASP A 607 -7.52 31.72 -18.91
CA ASP A 607 -6.06 31.70 -18.81
C ASP A 607 -5.43 31.06 -20.08
N PRO A 608 -4.48 31.74 -20.78
CA PRO A 608 -3.65 31.11 -21.80
C PRO A 608 -2.96 29.80 -21.37
N ASN A 609 -2.71 29.59 -20.08
CA ASN A 609 -2.06 28.43 -19.48
C ASN A 609 -3.03 27.34 -18.96
N ASP A 610 -4.35 27.56 -18.98
CA ASP A 610 -5.42 26.60 -18.61
C ASP A 610 -5.14 25.15 -19.02
N GLY A 611 -4.95 24.23 -18.06
CA GLY A 611 -4.63 22.82 -18.32
C GLY A 611 -3.19 22.49 -18.74
N CYS A 612 -2.22 23.41 -18.55
CA CYS A 612 -0.78 23.09 -18.66
C CYS A 612 -0.32 22.26 -17.44
N MET A 613 -0.05 20.97 -17.61
CA MET A 613 0.50 20.12 -16.53
C MET A 613 1.78 19.42 -17.00
N LEU A 614 2.88 19.60 -16.26
CA LEU A 614 4.22 19.16 -16.65
C LEU A 614 4.57 19.66 -18.07
N GLY A 615 4.38 20.95 -18.28
CA GLY A 615 4.77 21.62 -19.51
C GLY A 615 3.92 21.38 -20.76
N TYR A 616 2.82 20.63 -20.72
CA TYR A 616 1.90 20.53 -21.86
C TYR A 616 0.44 20.30 -21.48
N LYS A 617 -0.45 20.73 -22.38
CA LYS A 617 -1.89 20.49 -22.33
C LYS A 617 -2.25 19.22 -23.08
N GLU A 618 -3.29 18.52 -22.65
CA GLU A 618 -3.86 17.39 -23.39
C GLU A 618 -5.36 17.59 -23.66
N ARG A 619 -5.72 17.65 -24.95
CA ARG A 619 -7.12 17.64 -25.40
C ARG A 619 -7.51 16.23 -25.80
N PHE A 620 -8.59 15.73 -25.22
CA PHE A 620 -9.14 14.40 -25.48
C PHE A 620 -10.45 14.50 -26.25
N LEU A 621 -10.81 13.42 -26.95
CA LEU A 621 -12.21 13.14 -27.29
C LEU A 621 -12.77 12.19 -26.23
N ARG A 622 -13.85 12.60 -25.56
CA ARG A 622 -14.58 11.79 -24.56
C ARG A 622 -16.00 11.56 -25.01
N LEU A 623 -16.56 10.40 -24.64
CA LEU A 623 -17.96 10.08 -24.89
C LEU A 623 -18.85 11.10 -24.17
N LYS A 624 -19.91 11.59 -24.82
CA LYS A 624 -20.88 12.47 -24.14
C LYS A 624 -21.79 11.65 -23.23
N LYS A 625 -22.07 12.21 -22.06
CA LYS A 625 -22.98 11.67 -21.03
C LYS A 625 -24.41 11.40 -21.51
N ASP A 626 -24.87 12.03 -22.59
CA ASP A 626 -26.19 11.79 -23.21
C ASP A 626 -26.18 10.71 -24.30
N SER A 627 -25.00 10.30 -24.76
CA SER A 627 -24.81 9.56 -26.00
C SER A 627 -24.69 8.07 -25.73
N VAL A 628 -25.84 7.43 -25.51
CA VAL A 628 -25.93 5.98 -25.31
C VAL A 628 -25.49 5.24 -26.57
N CYS A 629 -24.27 4.70 -26.53
CA CYS A 629 -23.65 3.83 -27.53
C CYS A 629 -22.53 2.99 -26.89
N ARG A 630 -21.90 2.15 -27.70
CA ARG A 630 -20.76 1.32 -27.37
C ARG A 630 -19.47 1.93 -27.95
N ASN A 631 -18.48 2.21 -27.11
CA ASN A 631 -17.13 2.64 -27.53
C ASN A 631 -16.45 1.55 -28.36
N GLY A 632 -16.56 0.29 -27.91
CA GLY A 632 -15.98 -0.86 -28.59
C GLY A 632 -14.65 -1.33 -27.98
N ARG A 633 -14.32 -2.59 -28.24
CA ARG A 633 -13.11 -3.23 -27.69
C ARG A 633 -11.82 -2.74 -28.38
N ASP A 634 -11.95 -2.19 -29.59
CA ASP A 634 -10.92 -1.50 -30.37
C ASP A 634 -10.90 0.02 -30.15
N TYR A 635 -11.62 0.53 -29.13
CA TYR A 635 -11.56 1.94 -28.75
C TYR A 635 -10.15 2.34 -28.28
N ILE A 636 -9.61 3.38 -28.92
CA ILE A 636 -8.31 3.98 -28.59
C ILE A 636 -8.53 5.43 -28.15
N VAL A 637 -8.00 5.77 -26.97
CA VAL A 637 -7.95 7.13 -26.43
C VAL A 637 -7.31 8.09 -27.45
N THR A 638 -8.14 8.94 -28.06
CA THR A 638 -7.67 9.97 -28.99
C THR A 638 -7.31 11.22 -28.21
N LYS A 639 -6.01 11.57 -28.20
CA LYS A 639 -5.48 12.74 -27.51
C LYS A 639 -4.57 13.60 -28.38
N GLN A 640 -4.64 14.91 -28.17
CA GLN A 640 -3.83 15.93 -28.85
C GLN A 640 -3.03 16.71 -27.81
N PRO A 641 -1.71 16.48 -27.69
CA PRO A 641 -0.85 17.27 -26.83
C PRO A 641 -0.62 18.67 -27.43
N THR A 642 -0.40 19.67 -26.58
CA THR A 642 0.00 21.03 -26.99
C THR A 642 1.02 21.56 -25.98
N PRO A 643 2.30 21.75 -26.36
CA PRO A 643 3.34 22.26 -25.47
C PRO A 643 3.00 23.64 -24.88
N CYS A 644 3.43 23.86 -23.65
CA CYS A 644 3.33 25.13 -22.94
C CYS A 644 4.70 25.83 -22.88
N PRO A 645 4.75 27.16 -22.78
CA PRO A 645 6.00 27.87 -22.51
C PRO A 645 6.50 27.54 -21.10
N CYS A 646 7.79 27.22 -20.94
CA CYS A 646 8.34 26.92 -19.63
C CYS A 646 8.22 28.11 -18.66
N THR A 647 7.89 27.83 -17.42
CA THR A 647 7.88 28.74 -16.26
C THR A 647 9.06 28.41 -15.33
N LEU A 648 9.08 28.92 -14.10
CA LEU A 648 10.00 28.40 -13.08
C LEU A 648 9.45 27.14 -12.39
N ASP A 649 8.15 26.90 -12.46
CA ASP A 649 7.46 25.83 -11.74
C ASP A 649 7.61 24.47 -12.45
N ASP A 650 7.81 24.46 -13.78
CA ASP A 650 8.23 23.28 -14.59
C ASP A 650 9.65 22.75 -14.23
N PHE A 651 10.29 23.31 -13.20
CA PHE A 651 11.59 22.90 -12.66
C PHE A 651 11.49 22.55 -11.16
N LEU A 652 12.28 21.56 -10.74
CA LEU A 652 12.64 21.27 -9.36
C LEU A 652 13.91 22.05 -8.95
N CYS A 653 14.12 22.19 -7.65
CA CYS A 653 15.43 22.58 -7.14
C CYS A 653 16.39 21.40 -7.20
N ASP A 654 17.59 21.64 -7.72
CA ASP A 654 18.64 20.62 -7.79
C ASP A 654 19.49 20.59 -6.50
N PHE A 655 20.41 19.64 -6.38
CA PHE A 655 21.10 19.34 -5.13
C PHE A 655 21.67 20.58 -4.39
N GLY A 656 21.29 20.74 -3.12
CA GLY A 656 21.73 21.84 -2.26
C GLY A 656 21.02 23.19 -2.51
N TYR A 657 19.90 23.17 -3.25
CA TYR A 657 18.97 24.30 -3.38
C TYR A 657 17.60 23.96 -2.79
N TYR A 658 16.79 24.97 -2.47
CA TYR A 658 15.45 24.81 -1.90
C TYR A 658 14.51 25.94 -2.34
N ARG A 659 13.20 25.65 -2.49
CA ARG A 659 12.18 26.69 -2.61
C ARG A 659 11.89 27.30 -1.25
N LYS A 660 11.61 28.60 -1.23
CA LYS A 660 10.97 29.24 -0.08
C LYS A 660 9.44 29.13 -0.24
N GLU A 661 8.73 29.00 0.87
CA GLU A 661 7.27 29.14 0.95
C GLU A 661 6.78 30.34 0.12
N ASN A 662 5.80 30.11 -0.77
CA ASN A 662 5.26 31.08 -1.74
C ASN A 662 6.31 31.68 -2.71
N SER A 663 7.29 30.89 -3.17
CA SER A 663 8.31 31.30 -4.15
C SER A 663 8.76 30.17 -5.08
N SER A 664 8.53 30.33 -6.38
CA SER A 664 9.03 29.46 -7.45
C SER A 664 10.57 29.45 -7.56
N GLU A 665 11.26 30.50 -7.10
CA GLU A 665 12.72 30.59 -7.18
C GLU A 665 13.40 29.61 -6.20
N CYS A 666 14.30 28.78 -6.73
CA CYS A 666 15.20 27.92 -5.95
C CYS A 666 16.39 28.72 -5.41
N LEU A 667 16.58 28.73 -4.09
CA LEU A 667 17.66 29.45 -3.41
C LEU A 667 18.73 28.47 -2.92
N GLU A 668 19.99 28.87 -2.91
CA GLU A 668 21.09 28.03 -2.41
C GLU A 668 20.93 27.81 -0.90
N GLN A 669 20.97 26.57 -0.43
CA GLN A 669 20.96 26.26 1.00
C GLN A 669 22.22 26.86 1.66
N ALA A 670 22.06 27.58 2.78
CA ALA A 670 23.19 28.23 3.46
C ALA A 670 24.23 27.22 3.97
N GLU A 671 23.76 26.15 4.62
CA GLU A 671 24.54 25.06 5.23
C GLU A 671 23.85 23.72 4.89
N LEU A 672 24.62 22.74 4.40
CA LEU A 672 24.12 21.38 4.09
C LEU A 672 24.09 20.52 5.36
N LYS A 673 23.02 19.76 5.60
CA LYS A 673 22.78 19.07 6.88
C LYS A 673 22.14 17.70 6.72
N GLY A 674 22.48 16.77 7.62
CA GLY A 674 21.98 15.38 7.57
C GLY A 674 22.32 14.71 6.26
N HIS A 675 21.35 14.02 5.64
CA HIS A 675 21.53 13.29 4.39
C HIS A 675 22.04 14.15 3.22
N ASP A 676 21.71 15.43 3.14
CA ASP A 676 22.27 16.35 2.13
C ASP A 676 23.80 16.48 2.26
N LEU A 677 24.31 16.53 3.50
CA LEU A 677 25.74 16.59 3.77
C LEU A 677 26.43 15.25 3.50
N GLU A 678 25.79 14.13 3.86
CA GLU A 678 26.29 12.78 3.58
C GLU A 678 26.39 12.53 2.07
N TYR A 679 25.35 12.89 1.30
CA TYR A 679 25.35 12.83 -0.16
C TYR A 679 26.47 13.70 -0.76
N CYS A 680 26.73 14.89 -0.21
CA CYS A 680 27.81 15.74 -0.71
C CYS A 680 29.23 15.21 -0.41
N ILE A 681 29.40 14.47 0.69
CA ILE A 681 30.69 13.90 1.09
C ILE A 681 30.98 12.58 0.35
N HIS A 682 29.94 11.78 0.09
CA HIS A 682 30.07 10.42 -0.45
C HIS A 682 29.60 10.26 -1.91
N GLY A 683 28.84 11.22 -2.45
CA GLY A 683 28.35 11.23 -3.83
C GLY A 683 29.43 11.49 -4.88
N LYS A 684 29.11 11.20 -6.14
CA LYS A 684 30.01 11.45 -7.27
C LYS A 684 30.02 12.93 -7.62
N LYS A 685 31.23 13.49 -7.84
CA LYS A 685 31.42 14.93 -8.09
C LYS A 685 30.66 15.49 -9.30
N GLU A 686 30.37 14.63 -10.29
CA GLU A 686 29.58 15.00 -11.46
C GLU A 686 28.11 15.31 -11.12
N HIS A 687 27.54 14.66 -10.09
CA HIS A 687 26.18 14.94 -9.58
C HIS A 687 26.18 16.01 -8.48
N LEU A 688 27.33 16.60 -8.18
CA LEU A 688 27.49 17.75 -7.27
C LEU A 688 27.81 19.05 -8.04
N GLN A 689 27.76 19.01 -9.37
CA GLN A 689 27.87 20.17 -10.25
C GLN A 689 26.47 20.58 -10.70
N THR A 690 26.03 21.76 -10.28
CA THR A 690 24.64 22.19 -10.44
C THR A 690 24.51 23.69 -10.70
N ASN A 691 23.48 24.10 -11.44
CA ASN A 691 23.05 25.49 -11.57
C ASN A 691 21.91 25.85 -10.58
N GLY A 692 21.44 24.88 -9.80
CA GLY A 692 20.34 24.99 -8.82
C GLY A 692 18.93 24.70 -9.34
N TYR A 693 18.77 24.31 -10.61
CA TYR A 693 17.48 23.95 -11.21
C TYR A 693 17.59 22.72 -12.12
N ARG A 694 16.59 21.85 -12.06
CA ARG A 694 16.44 20.71 -12.97
C ARG A 694 15.01 20.63 -13.46
N LYS A 695 14.78 20.29 -14.72
CA LYS A 695 13.42 20.13 -15.24
C LYS A 695 12.68 19.02 -14.49
N ILE A 696 11.38 19.16 -14.24
CA ILE A 696 10.60 18.06 -13.65
C ILE A 696 10.65 16.84 -14.58
N PRO A 697 10.85 15.60 -14.06
CA PRO A 697 10.85 14.42 -14.90
C PRO A 697 9.52 14.20 -15.61
N GLY A 698 9.59 13.97 -16.92
CA GLY A 698 8.41 13.87 -17.79
C GLY A 698 7.88 15.20 -18.33
N ASP A 699 8.45 16.34 -17.92
CA ASP A 699 8.02 17.67 -18.37
C ASP A 699 8.38 17.95 -19.84
N LYS A 700 7.39 18.40 -20.62
CA LYS A 700 7.51 18.67 -22.06
C LYS A 700 7.21 20.13 -22.46
N CYS A 701 7.44 21.11 -21.57
CA CYS A 701 7.44 22.54 -21.93
C CYS A 701 8.51 22.89 -22.97
N GLU A 702 8.20 23.87 -23.82
CA GLU A 702 9.04 24.36 -24.93
C GLU A 702 9.21 25.88 -24.88
N GLY A 703 10.45 26.37 -24.96
CA GLY A 703 10.75 27.81 -24.89
C GLY A 703 10.48 28.38 -23.49
N GLY A 704 9.99 29.62 -23.40
CA GLY A 704 9.71 30.27 -22.11
C GLY A 704 10.96 30.59 -21.29
N VAL A 705 10.91 30.34 -19.98
CA VAL A 705 11.98 30.56 -19.02
C VAL A 705 12.98 29.40 -19.05
N ASN A 706 14.27 29.73 -19.19
CA ASN A 706 15.38 28.83 -18.91
C ASN A 706 16.26 29.47 -17.82
N PRO A 707 16.43 28.86 -16.63
CA PRO A 707 17.16 29.48 -15.53
C PRO A 707 18.69 29.45 -15.77
N GLU A 708 19.21 30.43 -16.50
CA GLU A 708 20.63 30.62 -16.76
C GLU A 708 21.41 31.06 -15.49
N ARG A 709 21.76 30.08 -14.65
CA ARG A 709 22.76 30.21 -13.59
C ARG A 709 24.04 29.49 -14.00
N LYS A 710 25.18 30.02 -13.52
CA LYS A 710 26.48 29.37 -13.71
C LYS A 710 26.57 28.14 -12.81
N GLU A 711 27.02 27.02 -13.37
CA GLU A 711 27.31 25.79 -12.61
C GLU A 711 28.29 26.03 -11.45
N ILE A 712 27.92 25.52 -10.28
CA ILE A 712 28.67 25.53 -9.03
C ILE A 712 29.01 24.09 -8.65
N ASP A 713 30.26 23.87 -8.24
CA ASP A 713 30.75 22.59 -7.71
C ASP A 713 30.54 22.57 -6.19
N MET A 714 29.42 22.00 -5.75
CA MET A 714 28.98 21.96 -4.36
C MET A 714 29.92 21.14 -3.47
N SER A 715 30.68 20.19 -4.04
CA SER A 715 31.70 19.43 -3.32
C SER A 715 32.76 20.33 -2.65
N LYS A 716 32.99 21.55 -3.17
CA LYS A 716 33.89 22.52 -2.52
C LYS A 716 33.34 23.09 -1.21
N LYS A 717 32.02 23.29 -1.12
CA LYS A 717 31.31 23.84 0.05
C LYS A 717 31.23 22.84 1.19
N CYS A 718 31.10 21.56 0.87
CA CYS A 718 31.01 20.48 1.87
C CYS A 718 32.37 20.12 2.47
N VAL A 719 33.45 20.31 1.69
CA VAL A 719 34.83 20.03 2.13
C VAL A 719 35.47 21.22 2.84
N SER A 720 34.98 22.46 2.69
CA SER A 720 35.51 23.62 3.43
C SER A 720 35.31 23.49 4.95
N ASP A 721 34.19 22.93 5.39
CA ASP A 721 33.88 22.76 6.82
C ASP A 721 34.70 21.62 7.46
N LEU A 722 35.24 20.71 6.64
CA LEU A 722 36.16 19.65 7.05
C LEU A 722 37.64 20.12 7.10
N LEU A 723 37.93 21.37 6.74
CA LEU A 723 39.29 21.86 6.43
C LEU A 723 39.90 22.86 7.44
N ASP A 724 39.62 22.72 8.73
CA ASP A 724 40.50 23.29 9.79
C ASP A 724 41.02 22.29 10.83
N PRO A 725 42.02 21.48 10.43
CA PRO A 725 43.14 21.17 11.32
C PRO A 725 44.44 21.88 10.91
N GLN A 726 44.48 22.52 9.73
CA GLN A 726 45.70 23.05 9.11
C GLN A 726 45.92 24.56 9.35
N LEU A 727 44.86 25.35 9.60
CA LEU A 727 45.02 26.79 9.86
C LEU A 727 45.42 27.05 11.32
N GLN A 728 44.96 26.21 12.26
CA GLN A 728 45.45 26.22 13.65
C GLN A 728 46.97 25.97 13.80
N THR A 729 47.65 25.47 12.76
CA THR A 729 49.10 25.26 12.80
C THR A 729 49.94 26.50 12.47
N GLN A 730 49.34 27.62 12.01
CA GLN A 730 50.11 28.81 11.57
C GLN A 730 49.99 30.07 12.45
N GLU A 731 49.04 30.18 13.38
CA GLU A 731 48.99 31.30 14.35
C GLU A 731 49.84 31.08 15.63
N ALA A 732 50.60 29.99 15.69
CA ALA A 732 51.34 29.57 16.89
C ALA A 732 52.69 30.29 17.14
N GLU A 733 53.07 31.30 16.35
CA GLU A 733 54.25 32.14 16.62
C GLU A 733 53.94 33.34 17.54
N LYS A 734 53.70 33.05 18.83
CA LYS A 734 53.82 34.04 19.91
C LYS A 734 54.81 33.53 20.97
N PRO A 735 55.75 34.36 21.45
CA PRO A 735 56.84 33.90 22.31
C PRO A 735 56.33 33.44 23.69
N ASN A 736 56.74 32.24 24.10
CA ASN A 736 56.25 31.56 25.30
C ASN A 736 56.63 32.28 26.61
N HIS A 737 55.62 32.75 27.35
CA HIS A 737 55.78 33.28 28.71
C HIS A 737 55.99 32.21 29.81
N SER A 738 56.06 30.93 29.44
CA SER A 738 56.10 29.77 30.37
C SER A 738 57.30 29.76 31.31
N ALA A 739 58.46 30.28 30.89
CA ALA A 739 59.66 30.36 31.71
C ALA A 739 59.46 31.19 33.00
N LEU A 740 58.73 32.30 32.93
CA LEU A 740 58.43 33.15 34.09
C LEU A 740 57.52 32.44 35.10
N ILE A 741 56.52 31.69 34.62
CA ILE A 741 55.56 30.99 35.47
C ILE A 741 56.26 29.87 36.27
N ILE A 742 57.14 29.11 35.62
CA ILE A 742 57.93 28.06 36.29
C ILE A 742 58.84 28.64 37.38
N VAL A 743 59.52 29.77 37.10
CA VAL A 743 60.35 30.47 38.10
C VAL A 743 59.53 30.97 39.29
N VAL A 744 58.33 31.54 39.04
CA VAL A 744 57.43 32.00 40.11
C VAL A 744 56.92 30.83 40.96
N VAL A 745 56.52 29.71 40.36
CA VAL A 745 56.06 28.52 41.10
C VAL A 745 57.19 27.94 41.97
N ILE A 746 58.41 27.85 41.46
CA ILE A 746 59.58 27.39 42.24
C ILE A 746 59.88 28.37 43.40
N ALA A 747 59.80 29.68 43.17
CA ALA A 747 59.99 30.67 44.21
C ALA A 747 58.92 30.57 45.33
N VAL A 748 57.63 30.41 44.95
CA VAL A 748 56.53 30.23 45.91
C VAL A 748 56.69 28.93 46.71
N LEU A 749 57.10 27.83 46.09
CA LEU A 749 57.38 26.57 46.79
C LEU A 749 58.55 26.71 47.78
N LEU A 750 59.66 27.35 47.38
CA LEU A 750 60.79 27.62 48.29
C LEU A 750 60.40 28.50 49.47
N ILE A 751 59.62 29.56 49.25
CA ILE A 751 59.09 30.43 50.31
C ILE A 751 58.16 29.63 51.23
N SER A 752 57.32 28.75 50.69
CA SER A 752 56.43 27.87 51.47
C SER A 752 57.21 26.87 52.33
N CYS A 753 58.26 26.25 51.80
CA CYS A 753 59.15 25.38 52.58
C CYS A 753 59.87 26.14 53.71
N ILE A 754 60.37 27.35 53.46
CA ILE A 754 61.00 28.20 54.48
C ILE A 754 59.98 28.59 55.56
N ALA A 755 58.76 28.98 55.17
CA ALA A 755 57.67 29.28 56.10
C ALA A 755 57.29 28.05 56.95
N GLY A 756 57.19 26.87 56.34
CA GLY A 756 56.90 25.60 57.03
C GLY A 756 57.98 25.25 58.08
N VAL A 757 59.27 25.38 57.74
CA VAL A 757 60.38 25.16 58.67
C VAL A 757 60.32 26.16 59.85
N VAL A 758 59.99 27.43 59.59
CA VAL A 758 59.80 28.44 60.65
C VAL A 758 58.57 28.13 61.51
N PHE A 759 57.48 27.63 60.92
CA PHE A 759 56.25 27.29 61.63
C PHE A 759 56.43 26.09 62.57
N VAL A 760 57.04 25.00 62.07
CA VAL A 760 57.39 23.81 62.86
C VAL A 760 58.34 24.17 63.99
N LYS A 761 59.36 25.01 63.74
CA LYS A 761 60.29 25.50 64.77
C LYS A 761 59.61 26.37 65.85
N LYS A 762 58.42 26.92 65.59
CA LYS A 762 57.69 27.79 66.53
C LYS A 762 56.61 27.06 67.34
N TYR A 763 56.11 25.90 66.90
CA TYR A 763 54.98 25.21 67.55
C TYR A 763 55.30 23.86 68.23
N VAL A 764 56.50 23.30 68.05
CA VAL A 764 56.87 21.99 68.65
C VAL A 764 57.37 22.09 70.11
N CYS A 765 57.51 23.30 70.67
CA CYS A 765 57.95 23.51 72.06
C CYS A 765 57.01 24.44 72.86
N GLY A 766 55.84 23.93 73.27
CA GLY A 766 54.94 24.59 74.22
C GLY A 766 53.47 24.32 73.98
N GLY A 767 52.91 23.25 74.55
CA GLY A 767 51.52 22.84 74.34
C GLY A 767 50.62 22.92 75.58
N ARG A 768 49.30 22.88 75.36
CA ARG A 768 48.29 22.35 76.30
C ARG A 768 46.94 22.06 75.61
N PHE A 769 46.07 21.31 76.29
CA PHE A 769 44.89 20.59 75.76
C PHE A 769 43.55 21.35 75.82
N LEU A 770 42.66 21.03 74.86
CA LEU A 770 41.18 20.87 74.93
C LEU A 770 40.75 20.09 73.64
N VAL A 771 39.77 19.18 73.50
CA VAL A 771 38.55 18.76 74.26
C VAL A 771 37.35 19.69 73.97
N HIS A 772 36.19 19.28 73.40
CA HIS A 772 35.57 17.96 73.08
C HIS A 772 34.54 18.14 71.90
N ARG A 773 33.71 17.19 71.37
CA ARG A 773 33.35 15.79 71.72
C ARG A 773 33.11 14.84 70.50
N TYR A 774 31.87 14.36 70.28
CA TYR A 774 31.34 13.30 69.38
C TYR A 774 29.84 13.65 69.06
N SER A 775 28.99 12.98 68.24
CA SER A 775 28.87 11.66 67.56
C SER A 775 28.01 11.79 66.26
N VAL A 776 27.93 10.95 65.20
CA VAL A 776 27.86 9.46 64.98
C VAL A 776 26.51 8.86 65.43
N LEU A 777 25.72 8.01 64.72
CA LEU A 777 25.78 7.17 63.48
C LEU A 777 24.84 7.71 62.34
N GLN A 778 24.63 7.20 61.09
CA GLN A 778 24.95 5.98 60.25
C GLN A 778 24.00 4.73 60.27
N HIS A 779 23.18 4.49 59.21
CA HIS A 779 22.98 3.17 58.49
C HIS A 779 21.82 3.09 57.43
N ASN A 780 21.78 1.98 56.68
CA ASN A 780 20.91 1.57 55.56
C ASN A 780 19.67 0.72 55.97
N ALA A 781 18.66 0.60 55.07
CA ALA A 781 17.64 -0.48 55.02
C ALA A 781 16.85 -0.48 53.68
N GLU A 782 16.02 -1.50 53.42
CA GLU A 782 15.42 -1.83 52.09
C GLU A 782 13.86 -1.93 52.08
N ALA A 783 13.27 -1.60 50.92
CA ALA A 783 12.16 -2.26 50.20
C ALA A 783 10.67 -2.39 50.70
N ASN A 784 9.79 -2.55 49.69
CA ASN A 784 8.49 -3.28 49.61
C ASN A 784 7.11 -2.54 49.68
N GLY A 785 6.19 -3.01 48.81
CA GLY A 785 4.76 -2.63 48.67
C GLY A 785 4.31 -2.47 47.18
N ILE A 786 3.84 -3.46 46.39
CA ILE A 786 2.73 -4.47 46.49
C ILE A 786 1.35 -3.80 46.22
N GLU A 787 0.46 -4.19 45.29
CA GLU A 787 0.28 -5.27 44.26
C GLU A 787 -0.70 -4.75 43.15
N GLY A 788 -1.10 -5.39 42.03
CA GLY A 788 -0.82 -6.71 41.41
C GLY A 788 -1.87 -7.14 40.32
N VAL A 789 -1.66 -8.29 39.66
CA VAL A 789 -2.62 -9.20 38.94
C VAL A 789 -3.13 -8.90 37.50
N ASP A 790 -2.42 -9.43 36.50
CA ASP A 790 -2.75 -10.48 35.48
C ASP A 790 -4.13 -10.62 34.75
N GLU A 791 -4.05 -10.65 33.40
CA GLU A 791 -4.70 -11.55 32.38
C GLU A 791 -6.26 -11.71 32.24
N PRO A 792 -6.81 -12.28 31.13
CA PRO A 792 -6.18 -13.00 29.98
C PRO A 792 -6.53 -12.49 28.55
N LEU A 793 -6.02 -13.18 27.52
CA LEU A 793 -6.39 -13.01 26.10
C LEU A 793 -7.66 -13.80 25.71
N ASP A 794 -8.37 -13.30 24.70
CA ASP A 794 -9.30 -14.05 23.84
C ASP A 794 -8.77 -14.04 22.39
N THR A 795 -8.89 -15.15 21.65
CA THR A 795 -8.49 -15.22 20.22
C THR A 795 -9.49 -16.03 19.40
N ASN A 796 -10.08 -15.41 18.35
CA ASN A 796 -10.93 -16.06 17.34
C ASN A 796 -11.18 -15.10 16.15
N VAL A 797 -10.28 -15.06 15.16
CA VAL A 797 -10.54 -14.43 13.84
C VAL A 797 -9.94 -15.31 12.74
N VAL A 798 -10.66 -15.43 11.62
CA VAL A 798 -10.34 -16.30 10.48
C VAL A 798 -9.27 -15.68 9.58
N GLU A 799 -8.30 -16.49 9.12
CA GLU A 799 -7.43 -16.12 8.00
C GLU A 799 -8.22 -16.15 6.69
N ASN A 800 -8.29 -15.01 6.01
CA ASN A 800 -8.66 -14.93 4.60
C ASN A 800 -7.40 -14.68 3.77
N SER A 801 -7.29 -15.36 2.63
CA SER A 801 -6.19 -15.26 1.68
C SER A 801 -6.02 -13.82 1.14
N LYS A 802 -4.95 -13.12 1.53
CA LYS A 802 -4.52 -11.89 0.84
C LYS A 802 -4.07 -12.24 -0.58
N ILE A 803 -4.68 -11.60 -1.57
CA ILE A 803 -4.21 -11.61 -2.97
C ILE A 803 -2.88 -10.84 -3.04
N SER A 804 -1.98 -11.27 -3.93
CA SER A 804 -0.64 -10.67 -4.07
C SER A 804 -0.69 -9.21 -4.51
N PHE A 805 -0.02 -8.33 -3.75
CA PHE A 805 0.32 -6.96 -4.14
C PHE A 805 1.72 -6.60 -3.61
N HIS A 806 2.57 -6.10 -4.51
CA HIS A 806 3.87 -5.43 -4.31
C HIS A 806 4.84 -5.94 -3.21
N GLU A 807 5.65 -6.93 -3.56
CA GLU A 807 6.89 -7.28 -2.82
C GLU A 807 8.09 -6.38 -3.20
N ASP A 808 7.92 -5.05 -3.15
CA ASP A 808 8.99 -4.06 -3.39
C ASP A 808 9.31 -3.15 -2.18
N SER A 809 8.64 -3.38 -1.04
CA SER A 809 9.08 -2.88 0.26
C SER A 809 10.20 -3.76 0.85
N ASP A 810 11.15 -3.19 1.60
CA ASP A 810 12.21 -3.95 2.29
C ASP A 810 11.85 -4.40 3.73
N GLU A 811 10.56 -4.38 4.09
CA GLU A 811 9.95 -4.84 5.35
C GLU A 811 10.36 -6.28 5.81
N VAL A 812 10.28 -6.57 7.11
CA VAL A 812 10.65 -7.86 7.73
C VAL A 812 9.40 -8.64 8.20
N ARG A 813 8.81 -9.46 7.33
CA ARG A 813 7.74 -10.40 7.72
C ARG A 813 8.30 -11.57 8.52
N THR A 814 7.95 -11.67 9.80
CA THR A 814 8.37 -12.75 10.71
C THR A 814 7.39 -13.92 10.71
N PHE A 815 7.70 -14.96 9.92
CA PHE A 815 6.94 -16.22 9.93
C PHE A 815 7.31 -17.08 11.14
N TRP A 816 6.39 -17.21 12.10
CA TRP A 816 6.55 -18.06 13.29
C TRP A 816 6.00 -19.48 13.06
N ASN A 817 6.89 -20.40 12.66
CA ASN A 817 6.56 -21.83 12.61
C ASN A 817 6.54 -22.45 14.02
N ASN A 818 5.35 -22.69 14.57
CA ASN A 818 5.17 -23.44 15.82
C ASN A 818 4.93 -24.94 15.55
N SER A 819 5.99 -25.74 15.60
CA SER A 819 5.93 -27.20 15.63
C SER A 819 5.99 -27.70 17.08
N SER A 820 4.88 -28.17 17.63
CA SER A 820 4.83 -28.73 18.99
C SER A 820 4.06 -30.05 19.06
N GLU A 821 4.78 -31.17 19.06
CA GLU A 821 4.24 -32.42 19.62
C GLU A 821 3.94 -32.21 21.11
N SER A 822 2.79 -32.68 21.57
CA SER A 822 2.45 -32.68 23.00
C SER A 822 1.79 -33.99 23.41
N ALA A 823 2.48 -34.73 24.28
CA ALA A 823 1.92 -35.80 25.10
C ALA A 823 2.03 -35.37 26.57
N PRO A 824 1.07 -35.70 27.44
CA PRO A 824 0.79 -34.89 28.63
C PRO A 824 1.80 -35.10 29.77
N ALA A 825 2.11 -33.99 30.46
CA ALA A 825 2.79 -34.01 31.74
C ALA A 825 1.78 -33.91 32.89
N GLU A 826 1.90 -34.77 33.90
CA GLU A 826 1.20 -34.63 35.19
C GLU A 826 2.22 -34.43 36.33
N THR A 827 1.78 -33.87 37.46
CA THR A 827 2.59 -32.86 38.16
C THR A 827 3.22 -33.25 39.50
N ARG A 828 4.43 -32.68 39.71
CA ARG A 828 5.01 -32.17 40.97
C ARG A 828 5.62 -33.14 42.02
N SER A 829 6.70 -32.58 42.59
CA SER A 829 7.28 -32.80 43.93
C SER A 829 8.41 -33.83 44.13
N SER A 830 9.56 -33.30 44.54
CA SER A 830 10.73 -33.93 45.18
C SER A 830 10.48 -34.20 46.68
N PRO A 831 11.28 -35.02 47.41
CA PRO A 831 12.64 -35.45 47.09
C PRO A 831 12.98 -36.96 47.32
N SER A 832 14.23 -37.33 47.03
CA SER A 832 14.91 -38.60 47.37
C SER A 832 15.38 -38.65 48.85
N PRO A 833 15.86 -39.80 49.42
CA PRO A 833 16.21 -41.09 48.80
C PRO A 833 15.77 -42.38 49.58
N LEU A 834 16.30 -43.53 49.13
CA LEU A 834 16.43 -44.87 49.80
C LEU A 834 15.34 -45.95 49.58
N MET A 835 15.83 -47.21 49.61
CA MET A 835 15.15 -48.52 49.39
C MET A 835 14.88 -49.24 50.75
N PRO A 836 14.34 -50.50 50.80
CA PRO A 836 13.58 -51.33 49.84
C PRO A 836 12.26 -51.93 50.43
N GLY A 837 11.51 -52.73 49.64
CA GLY A 837 11.03 -54.05 50.16
C GLY A 837 9.53 -54.46 50.14
N ALA A 838 9.04 -54.90 48.97
CA ALA A 838 8.17 -56.09 48.76
C ALA A 838 6.73 -56.25 49.35
N SER A 839 5.92 -57.07 48.66
CA SER A 839 4.58 -57.63 49.01
C SER A 839 3.35 -56.72 48.68
N LEU A 840 2.20 -57.20 48.14
CA LEU A 840 1.81 -58.52 47.61
C LEU A 840 0.55 -58.46 46.68
N LEU A 841 0.57 -59.19 45.55
CA LEU A 841 -0.45 -60.12 44.98
C LEU A 841 -1.77 -59.71 44.23
N LEU A 842 -2.18 -60.58 43.26
CA LEU A 842 -3.48 -60.75 42.52
C LEU A 842 -4.02 -59.55 41.66
N PHE A 843 -4.94 -59.64 40.66
CA PHE A 843 -5.27 -60.56 39.52
C PHE A 843 -6.53 -59.95 38.76
N LEU A 844 -7.16 -60.37 37.64
CA LEU A 844 -7.16 -61.45 36.60
C LEU A 844 -7.82 -60.90 35.28
N PHE A 845 -7.29 -61.24 34.09
CA PHE A 845 -7.95 -61.50 32.75
C PHE A 845 -8.82 -60.42 32.03
N LEU A 846 -8.84 -60.20 30.70
CA LEU A 846 -8.82 -61.00 29.43
C LEU A 846 -10.18 -61.61 28.95
N LEU A 847 -10.71 -61.14 27.80
CA LEU A 847 -10.88 -61.89 26.53
C LEU A 847 -11.68 -61.12 25.43
N SER A 848 -11.74 -61.66 24.20
CA SER A 848 -12.44 -61.11 23.02
C SER A 848 -13.13 -62.19 22.17
N SER A 849 -13.94 -61.82 21.17
CA SER A 849 -14.18 -62.61 19.93
C SER A 849 -15.03 -61.87 18.88
N THR A 850 -15.03 -62.39 17.65
CA THR A 850 -15.60 -61.81 16.40
C THR A 850 -16.85 -62.55 15.92
N THR A 851 -17.70 -61.95 15.04
CA THR A 851 -18.33 -62.64 13.87
C THR A 851 -19.21 -61.72 12.98
N GLN A 852 -19.48 -62.20 11.76
CA GLN A 852 -20.45 -61.79 10.73
C GLN A 852 -20.82 -63.08 9.93
N PRO A 853 -21.76 -63.12 8.95
CA PRO A 853 -22.92 -62.25 8.63
C PRO A 853 -24.24 -63.05 8.35
N ARG A 854 -25.40 -62.38 8.12
CA ARG A 854 -26.41 -62.64 7.04
C ARG A 854 -27.89 -62.25 7.34
N ALA A 855 -28.41 -61.35 6.50
CA ALA A 855 -29.63 -61.47 5.66
C ALA A 855 -31.09 -61.29 6.18
N TYR A 856 -31.94 -60.89 5.21
CA TYR A 856 -33.41 -60.87 5.11
C TYR A 856 -34.28 -59.71 5.70
N SER A 857 -34.51 -58.72 4.81
CA SER A 857 -35.82 -58.26 4.29
C SER A 857 -36.77 -57.28 5.01
N SER A 858 -37.39 -56.46 4.13
CA SER A 858 -38.77 -55.94 4.10
C SER A 858 -39.24 -54.80 5.02
N LEU A 859 -39.63 -53.69 4.35
CA LEU A 859 -40.74 -52.74 4.63
C LEU A 859 -40.72 -51.97 5.96
N GLU A 860 -41.18 -50.72 6.04
CA GLU A 860 -41.87 -49.88 5.03
C GLU A 860 -41.01 -48.70 4.52
#